data_AF-A0A265B937-F1
#
_entry.id   AF-A0A265B937-F1
#
_cell.length_a   1.000
_cell.length_b   1.000
_cell.length_c   1.000
_cell.angle_alpha   90.00
_cell.angle_beta   90.00
_cell.angle_gamma   90.00
#
_symmetry.space_group_name_H-M   'P 1'
#
loop_
_entity.id
_entity.type
_entity.pdbx_description
1 polymer ?
#
loop_
_entity_poly.entity_id
_entity_poly.type
_entity_poly.pdbx_seq_one_letter_code
_entity_poly.pdbx_strand_id
1 'polypeptide(L)'
;MMTTVTKGKRKSRNSLASAVVAGCDISSMFRPPRRMKISDAVRKYMRVPRDAGNSVAWESTLTPYVVEAMNCLSSRSYDAVVFVAPARTGKTLGLIDGWISYNIVCDPSDMLVVQMTQDKAQEHSKRRLAKMFRHSPAIARRLSPHRNDNNVHDKTFRDGSFLKIGWPSINVFSSSDFKCVALTDYDRFPEDVDGEGDAFSLASKRTTTFMSLGMTLVESSPGREITDTRWKPSLPHEAPPTTGILSLYNRGDRRRWYWPCPHCGEYFQPSMANMTGYRHIADPMEASEAARIQCPHCHKLTEPQQKRELNNRGVWLREGQHIDRDGNITGEARRSRIASFWMEGPAAAYQTWAQLVYKLLTAEEEYERTGSEETLKAVINTDWGLPYQSRRSLEARSGDALMARAEDVSKRTVPDGVRFIVATVDVQGGKKRRFVVQVVGYGAYGERWIIDRYNIRYSLRVNEDGESQPVNPAARPEDWDLLRTDVLEKTYPLAADPEQFMPVLAMAVDSGGEDGVTDNAYAFWRRCKRKGVAGRVYLFKGDSTRREKLITKTYPDNTERSERRAKARGDVPLYLLQTNALKDRVAAALEREEPGANYIHFPDWLGPWFYEELTYEERSADGKWKKPGRGNNEALDLMCYAHALAILRGYERINWEKPPGWARLPEKDAAKTTQPVEVRQQGQHEGGEKAVKARKKKILPAWGGGSGGGWL
;
A
#
# COMPACT_ATOMS: atom_id res chain seq x y z
N MET A 1 92.46 2.61 14.04
CA MET A 1 91.62 1.52 13.49
C MET A 1 90.69 1.00 14.59
N MET A 2 89.65 1.74 15.01
CA MET A 2 88.69 1.26 16.03
C MET A 2 87.45 2.16 16.08
N THR A 3 86.58 2.07 15.07
CA THR A 3 85.28 2.78 15.09
C THR A 3 84.21 2.08 14.24
N THR A 4 84.06 0.76 14.38
CA THR A 4 83.07 -0.01 13.58
C THR A 4 82.46 -1.20 14.32
N VAL A 5 82.15 -1.09 15.62
CA VAL A 5 81.50 -2.20 16.37
C VAL A 5 80.18 -1.81 17.07
N THR A 6 79.85 -0.53 17.23
CA THR A 6 78.66 -0.11 18.00
C THR A 6 77.36 0.05 17.18
N LYS A 7 77.40 0.08 15.84
CA LYS A 7 76.17 0.19 15.01
C LYS A 7 75.43 -1.14 14.78
N GLY A 8 76.10 -2.28 14.89
CA GLY A 8 75.49 -3.61 14.67
C GLY A 8 74.53 -4.05 15.79
N LYS A 9 74.86 -3.76 17.06
CA LYS A 9 74.04 -4.15 18.23
C LYS A 9 72.72 -3.38 18.37
N ARG A 10 72.62 -2.16 17.82
CA ARG A 10 71.38 -1.35 17.87
C ARG A 10 70.36 -1.77 16.81
N LYS A 11 70.81 -2.21 15.62
CA LYS A 11 69.94 -2.77 14.57
C LYS A 11 69.41 -4.17 14.94
N SER A 12 70.23 -5.04 15.53
CA SER A 12 69.77 -6.38 15.94
C SER A 12 68.81 -6.36 17.14
N ARG A 13 68.98 -5.43 18.09
CA ARG A 13 68.01 -5.21 19.18
C ARG A 13 66.65 -4.70 18.67
N ASN A 14 66.65 -3.81 17.67
CA ASN A 14 65.40 -3.35 17.04
C ASN A 14 64.74 -4.44 16.18
N SER A 15 65.51 -5.29 15.48
CA SER A 15 64.94 -6.40 14.71
C SER A 15 64.40 -7.51 15.61
N LEU A 16 65.06 -7.80 16.75
CA LEU A 16 64.56 -8.73 17.76
C LEU A 16 63.33 -8.17 18.47
N ALA A 17 63.30 -6.88 18.82
CA ALA A 17 62.11 -6.23 19.36
C ALA A 17 60.95 -6.25 18.35
N SER A 18 61.23 -5.99 17.07
CA SER A 18 60.24 -6.09 15.99
C SER A 18 59.75 -7.53 15.77
N ALA A 19 60.63 -8.53 15.87
CA ALA A 19 60.26 -9.94 15.74
C ALA A 19 59.49 -10.46 16.96
N VAL A 20 59.80 -9.97 18.16
CA VAL A 20 59.03 -10.26 19.39
C VAL A 20 57.66 -9.60 19.35
N VAL A 21 57.57 -8.35 18.88
CA VAL A 21 56.28 -7.67 18.68
C VAL A 21 55.45 -8.41 17.61
N ALA A 22 56.04 -8.74 16.47
CA ALA A 22 55.38 -9.54 15.43
C ALA A 22 54.98 -10.93 15.95
N GLY A 23 55.82 -11.60 16.72
CA GLY A 23 55.52 -12.90 17.33
C GLY A 23 54.40 -12.83 18.37
N CYS A 24 54.35 -11.76 19.17
CA CYS A 24 53.24 -11.49 20.09
C CYS A 24 51.93 -11.23 19.34
N ASP A 25 51.98 -10.44 18.26
CA ASP A 25 50.83 -10.15 17.41
C ASP A 25 50.32 -11.43 16.73
N ILE A 26 51.21 -12.26 16.18
CA ILE A 26 50.89 -13.59 15.62
C ILE A 26 50.30 -14.54 16.67
N SER A 27 50.85 -14.58 17.89
CA SER A 27 50.32 -15.43 18.97
C SER A 27 48.89 -15.07 19.35
N SER A 28 48.49 -13.81 19.15
CA SER A 28 47.13 -13.34 19.41
C SER A 28 46.14 -13.82 18.34
N MET A 29 46.60 -14.11 17.12
CA MET A 29 45.79 -14.67 16.02
C MET A 29 45.44 -16.15 16.26
N PHE A 30 46.25 -16.88 17.03
CA PHE A 30 45.96 -18.27 17.41
C PHE A 30 45.00 -18.38 18.60
N ARG A 31 44.61 -17.26 19.24
CA ARG A 31 43.63 -17.31 20.32
C ARG A 31 42.23 -17.46 19.73
N PRO A 32 41.43 -18.42 20.22
CA PRO A 32 40.06 -18.58 19.75
C PRO A 32 39.24 -17.30 20.02
N PRO A 33 38.29 -16.94 19.14
CA PRO A 33 37.42 -15.81 19.33
C PRO A 33 36.75 -15.86 20.70
N ARG A 34 36.68 -14.71 21.39
CA ARG A 34 36.04 -14.65 22.70
C ARG A 34 34.54 -14.78 22.51
N ARG A 35 33.97 -15.93 22.92
CA ARG A 35 32.52 -16.16 22.92
C ARG A 35 31.86 -15.27 23.98
N MET A 36 31.52 -14.06 23.58
CA MET A 36 30.85 -13.04 24.39
C MET A 36 29.71 -12.46 23.55
N LYS A 37 28.57 -12.15 24.16
CA LYS A 37 27.50 -11.43 23.45
C LYS A 37 28.04 -10.07 22.99
N ILE A 38 27.66 -9.65 21.78
CA ILE A 38 28.15 -8.39 21.20
C ILE A 38 27.80 -7.21 22.13
N SER A 39 26.58 -7.18 22.69
CA SER A 39 26.17 -6.19 23.70
C SER A 39 27.11 -6.08 24.90
N ASP A 40 27.51 -7.20 25.50
CA ASP A 40 28.40 -7.24 26.65
C ASP A 40 29.81 -6.75 26.29
N ALA A 41 30.29 -7.14 25.11
CA ALA A 41 31.58 -6.69 24.59
C ALA A 41 31.58 -5.18 24.33
N VAL A 42 30.52 -4.64 23.72
CA VAL A 42 30.38 -3.21 23.44
C VAL A 42 30.37 -2.42 24.75
N ARG A 43 29.57 -2.83 25.74
CA ARG A 43 29.55 -2.22 27.08
C ARG A 43 30.93 -2.22 27.74
N LYS A 44 31.68 -3.31 27.57
CA LYS A 44 33.02 -3.46 28.18
C LYS A 44 34.09 -2.61 27.49
N TYR A 45 34.14 -2.64 26.15
CA TYR A 45 35.29 -2.15 25.38
C TYR A 45 35.07 -0.83 24.64
N MET A 46 33.83 -0.51 24.24
CA MET A 46 33.52 0.71 23.51
C MET A 46 33.39 1.90 24.46
N ARG A 47 33.91 3.05 24.03
CA ARG A 47 33.72 4.35 24.69
C ARG A 47 33.07 5.32 23.71
N VAL A 48 32.00 5.95 24.17
CA VAL A 48 31.26 6.97 23.42
C VAL A 48 31.87 8.34 23.78
N PRO A 49 32.45 9.07 22.82
CA PRO A 49 32.99 10.40 23.06
C PRO A 49 31.88 11.37 23.46
N ARG A 50 32.14 12.22 24.46
CA ARG A 50 31.31 13.38 24.82
C ARG A 50 32.06 14.67 24.48
N ASP A 51 31.33 15.79 24.46
CA ASP A 51 31.94 17.10 24.29
C ASP A 51 32.93 17.40 25.44
N ALA A 52 33.89 18.30 25.18
CA ALA A 52 35.00 18.65 26.09
C ALA A 52 36.04 17.54 26.36
N GLY A 53 36.20 16.58 25.46
CA GLY A 53 37.31 15.61 25.51
C GLY A 53 37.13 14.45 26.47
N ASN A 54 35.95 14.33 27.09
CA ASN A 54 35.60 13.22 27.96
C ASN A 54 34.94 12.07 27.17
N SER A 55 34.86 10.87 27.75
CA SER A 55 34.16 9.73 27.13
C SER A 55 33.48 8.86 28.18
N VAL A 56 32.35 8.26 27.83
CA VAL A 56 31.60 7.35 28.72
C VAL A 56 31.53 5.94 28.15
N ALA A 57 31.34 4.94 29.00
CA ALA A 57 31.01 3.60 28.54
C ALA A 57 29.65 3.62 27.83
N TRP A 58 29.49 2.76 26.82
CA TRP A 58 28.18 2.57 26.20
C TRP A 58 27.22 1.93 27.20
N GLU A 59 26.03 2.50 27.31
CA GLU A 59 25.01 2.10 28.28
C GLU A 59 23.84 1.43 27.55
N SER A 60 23.64 0.14 27.82
CA SER A 60 22.58 -0.66 27.18
C SER A 60 21.17 -0.25 27.59
N THR A 61 20.99 0.30 28.79
CA THR A 61 19.68 0.70 29.33
C THR A 61 19.12 1.97 28.70
N LEU A 62 19.95 2.71 27.96
CA LEU A 62 19.52 3.89 27.20
C LEU A 62 18.78 3.49 25.93
N THR A 63 19.25 2.46 25.23
CA THR A 63 18.65 1.94 23.98
C THR A 63 18.50 0.41 24.03
N PRO A 64 17.65 -0.13 24.94
CA PRO A 64 17.57 -1.57 25.21
C PRO A 64 17.09 -2.39 24.00
N TYR A 65 16.23 -1.80 23.16
CA TYR A 65 15.72 -2.44 21.93
C TYR A 65 16.82 -2.80 20.91
N VAL A 66 18.01 -2.20 20.98
CA VAL A 66 19.14 -2.53 20.10
C VAL A 66 19.87 -3.80 20.54
N VAL A 67 19.77 -4.19 21.82
CA VAL A 67 20.59 -5.25 22.43
C VAL A 67 20.37 -6.62 21.76
N GLU A 68 19.12 -6.99 21.52
CA GLU A 68 18.79 -8.29 20.93
C GLU A 68 19.26 -8.37 19.47
N ALA A 69 18.94 -7.35 18.67
CA ALA A 69 19.40 -7.25 17.29
C ALA A 69 20.93 -7.30 17.19
N MET A 70 21.62 -6.60 18.08
CA MET A 70 23.08 -6.62 18.16
C MET A 70 23.62 -8.02 18.51
N ASN A 71 22.97 -8.76 19.40
CA ASN A 71 23.39 -10.12 19.73
C ASN A 71 23.14 -11.11 18.58
N CYS A 72 22.09 -10.90 17.78
CA CYS A 72 21.82 -11.69 16.57
C CYS A 72 22.95 -11.61 15.53
N LEU A 73 23.74 -10.53 15.49
CA LEU A 73 24.87 -10.37 14.55
C LEU A 73 26.00 -11.39 14.75
N SER A 74 26.05 -12.06 15.91
CA SER A 74 27.00 -13.16 16.19
C SER A 74 26.37 -14.55 16.06
N SER A 75 25.07 -14.61 15.76
CA SER A 75 24.34 -15.87 15.65
C SER A 75 24.62 -16.57 14.33
N ARG A 76 24.83 -17.89 14.39
CA ARG A 76 24.99 -18.74 13.19
C ARG A 76 23.66 -19.16 12.57
N SER A 77 22.54 -18.82 13.21
CA SER A 77 21.20 -19.14 12.72
C SER A 77 20.69 -18.15 11.67
N TYR A 78 21.35 -17.01 11.53
CA TYR A 78 20.94 -15.92 10.65
C TYR A 78 22.08 -15.57 9.69
N ASP A 79 21.72 -15.19 8.47
CA ASP A 79 22.63 -14.65 7.47
C ASP A 79 22.58 -13.12 7.46
N ALA A 80 21.48 -12.55 7.95
CA ALA A 80 21.29 -11.12 8.02
C ALA A 80 20.47 -10.67 9.23
N VAL A 81 20.73 -9.44 9.66
CA VAL A 81 19.95 -8.70 10.64
C VAL A 81 19.42 -7.43 9.97
N VAL A 82 18.10 -7.27 9.97
CA VAL A 82 17.42 -6.10 9.40
C VAL A 82 16.78 -5.32 10.54
N PHE A 83 17.12 -4.05 10.69
CA PHE A 83 16.63 -3.20 11.79
C PHE A 83 15.94 -1.95 11.24
N VAL A 84 14.60 -1.98 11.26
CA VAL A 84 13.74 -0.87 10.87
C VAL A 84 13.38 -0.06 12.09
N ALA A 85 13.79 1.20 12.11
CA ALA A 85 13.49 2.07 13.24
C ALA A 85 13.57 3.53 12.82
N PRO A 86 12.83 4.42 13.50
CA PRO A 86 12.96 5.85 13.29
C PRO A 86 14.39 6.33 13.56
N ALA A 87 14.65 7.58 13.17
CA ALA A 87 15.84 8.29 13.59
C ALA A 87 15.89 8.37 15.13
N ARG A 88 17.06 8.75 15.66
CA ARG A 88 17.20 8.99 17.12
C ARG A 88 16.91 7.76 18.01
N THR A 89 17.17 6.57 17.47
CA THR A 89 17.08 5.30 18.21
C THR A 89 18.43 4.77 18.68
N GLY A 90 19.55 5.35 18.24
CA GLY A 90 20.88 4.84 18.53
C GLY A 90 21.30 3.65 17.68
N LYS A 91 20.53 3.31 16.62
CA LYS A 91 20.79 2.21 15.69
C LYS A 91 22.22 2.21 15.13
N THR A 92 22.70 3.32 14.58
CA THR A 92 24.09 3.44 14.05
C THR A 92 25.14 3.24 15.15
N LEU A 93 24.94 3.81 16.35
CA LEU A 93 25.91 3.69 17.45
C LEU A 93 25.97 2.27 18.01
N GLY A 94 24.82 1.61 18.20
CA GLY A 94 24.77 0.27 18.76
C GLY A 94 25.09 -0.81 17.72
N LEU A 95 24.38 -0.83 16.59
CA LEU A 95 24.46 -1.91 15.59
C LEU A 95 25.70 -1.82 14.71
N ILE A 96 26.18 -0.61 14.39
CA ILE A 96 27.33 -0.44 13.48
C ILE A 96 28.60 -0.21 14.28
N ASP A 97 28.69 0.90 15.02
CA ASP A 97 29.91 1.24 15.78
C ASP A 97 30.21 0.18 16.86
N GLY A 98 29.16 -0.35 17.50
CA GLY A 98 29.27 -1.45 18.45
C GLY A 98 29.75 -2.75 17.80
N TRP A 99 29.22 -3.11 16.63
CA TRP A 99 29.66 -4.32 15.93
C TRP A 99 31.09 -4.20 15.41
N ILE A 100 31.50 -3.03 14.90
CA ILE A 100 32.90 -2.71 14.58
C ILE A 100 33.78 -2.93 15.81
N SER A 101 33.38 -2.41 16.97
CA SER A 101 34.12 -2.57 18.23
C SER A 101 34.27 -4.04 18.65
N TYR A 102 33.21 -4.84 18.47
CA TYR A 102 33.24 -6.27 18.73
C TYR A 102 34.17 -7.01 17.77
N ASN A 103 34.07 -6.76 16.47
CA ASN A 103 34.91 -7.39 15.46
C ASN A 103 36.39 -7.07 15.73
N ILE A 104 36.74 -5.81 16.00
CA ILE A 104 38.14 -5.46 16.29
C ILE A 104 38.67 -6.19 17.54
N VAL A 105 37.88 -6.30 18.61
CA VAL A 105 38.38 -6.73 19.93
C VAL A 105 38.21 -8.22 20.20
N CYS A 106 37.08 -8.80 19.82
CA CYS A 106 36.63 -10.12 20.26
C CYS A 106 36.67 -11.17 19.14
N ASP A 107 36.40 -10.76 17.90
CA ASP A 107 36.34 -11.64 16.72
C ASP A 107 36.95 -10.92 15.50
N PRO A 108 38.29 -10.76 15.48
CA PRO A 108 38.98 -10.00 14.45
C PRO A 108 38.72 -10.55 13.05
N SER A 109 38.14 -9.73 12.18
CA SER A 109 37.75 -10.11 10.83
C SER A 109 37.46 -8.91 9.94
N ASP A 110 37.55 -9.12 8.63
CA ASP A 110 37.29 -8.08 7.64
C ASP A 110 35.83 -7.66 7.63
N MET A 111 35.62 -6.33 7.61
CA MET A 111 34.31 -5.71 7.68
C MET A 111 34.16 -4.59 6.66
N LEU A 112 33.02 -4.57 5.98
CA LEU A 112 32.61 -3.49 5.09
C LEU A 112 31.43 -2.72 5.69
N VAL A 113 31.55 -1.40 5.78
CA VAL A 113 30.47 -0.49 6.18
C VAL A 113 30.14 0.41 4.99
N VAL A 114 28.90 0.37 4.51
CA VAL A 114 28.43 1.18 3.38
C VAL A 114 27.50 2.27 3.87
N GLN A 115 27.91 3.52 3.66
CA GLN A 115 27.17 4.74 3.98
C GLN A 115 26.41 5.26 2.75
N MET A 116 25.42 6.13 2.92
CA MET A 116 24.60 6.65 1.81
C MET A 116 25.37 7.36 0.69
N THR A 117 26.45 8.07 1.02
CA THR A 117 27.30 8.81 0.07
C THR A 117 28.75 8.76 0.49
N GLN A 118 29.67 9.07 -0.45
CA GLN A 118 31.10 9.15 -0.18
C GLN A 118 31.43 10.17 0.92
N ASP A 119 30.77 11.32 0.93
CA ASP A 119 30.97 12.35 1.96
C ASP A 119 30.55 11.86 3.34
N LYS A 120 29.43 11.13 3.43
CA LYS A 120 28.98 10.52 4.69
C LYS A 120 29.89 9.38 5.16
N ALA A 121 30.45 8.60 4.23
CA ALA A 121 31.51 7.65 4.53
C ALA A 121 32.75 8.32 5.15
N GLN A 122 33.21 9.41 4.55
CA GLN A 122 34.34 10.18 5.07
C GLN A 122 34.02 10.83 6.43
N GLU A 123 32.82 11.39 6.59
CA GLU A 123 32.36 12.00 7.84
C GLU A 123 32.33 10.97 8.97
N HIS A 124 31.72 9.80 8.73
CA HIS A 124 31.61 8.72 9.68
C HIS A 124 33.01 8.23 10.13
N SER A 125 33.94 8.06 9.20
CA SER A 125 35.32 7.68 9.51
C SER A 125 36.04 8.74 10.35
N LYS A 126 36.10 9.99 9.87
CA LYS A 126 36.93 11.05 10.47
C LYS A 126 36.35 11.60 11.77
N ARG A 127 35.03 11.79 11.83
CA ARG A 127 34.39 12.48 12.95
C ARG A 127 33.90 11.54 14.03
N ARG A 128 33.49 10.31 13.68
CA ARG A 128 32.88 9.35 14.62
C ARG A 128 33.83 8.22 14.98
N LEU A 129 34.23 7.38 14.02
CA LEU A 129 35.06 6.20 14.29
C LEU A 129 36.44 6.57 14.82
N ALA A 130 37.12 7.56 14.22
CA ALA A 130 38.44 7.99 14.70
C ALA A 130 38.40 8.46 16.17
N LYS A 131 37.35 9.17 16.58
CA LYS A 131 37.16 9.58 17.99
C LYS A 131 36.89 8.35 18.87
N MET A 132 35.97 7.48 18.48
CA MET A 132 35.65 6.26 19.22
C MET A 132 36.90 5.40 19.45
N PHE A 133 37.72 5.21 18.41
CA PHE A 133 38.95 4.43 18.49
C PHE A 133 39.96 5.07 19.44
N ARG A 134 40.15 6.39 19.37
CA ARG A 134 41.05 7.13 20.27
C ARG A 134 40.63 7.00 21.74
N HIS A 135 39.33 7.08 22.03
CA HIS A 135 38.81 7.03 23.40
C HIS A 135 38.64 5.61 23.94
N SER A 136 38.76 4.57 23.10
CA SER A 136 38.58 3.16 23.49
C SER A 136 39.94 2.44 23.57
N PRO A 137 40.56 2.27 24.76
CA PRO A 137 41.93 1.76 24.87
C PRO A 137 42.12 0.32 24.37
N ALA A 138 41.06 -0.49 24.37
CA ALA A 138 41.09 -1.85 23.83
C ALA A 138 41.16 -1.86 22.29
N ILE A 139 40.55 -0.86 21.65
CA ILE A 139 40.52 -0.70 20.19
C ILE A 139 41.81 -0.02 19.71
N ALA A 140 42.21 1.08 20.36
CA ALA A 140 43.43 1.83 20.02
C ALA A 140 44.69 0.95 19.98
N ARG A 141 44.81 -0.02 20.90
CA ARG A 141 45.95 -0.95 20.95
C ARG A 141 46.03 -1.92 19.76
N ARG A 142 44.93 -2.13 19.04
CA ARG A 142 44.85 -3.03 17.88
C ARG A 142 44.99 -2.34 16.55
N LEU A 143 44.95 -1.00 16.52
CA LEU A 143 45.23 -0.26 15.28
C LEU A 143 46.67 -0.52 14.84
N SER A 144 46.85 -0.66 13.51
CA SER A 144 48.19 -0.74 12.94
C SER A 144 49.01 0.50 13.31
N PRO A 145 50.28 0.34 13.74
CA PRO A 145 51.16 1.47 14.01
C PRO A 145 51.63 2.19 12.74
N HIS A 146 51.42 1.60 11.56
CA HIS A 146 51.85 2.18 10.29
C HIS A 146 50.88 3.27 9.82
N ARG A 147 51.45 4.39 9.37
CA ARG A 147 50.67 5.56 8.94
C ARG A 147 49.87 5.31 7.65
N ASN A 148 50.42 4.51 6.73
CA ASN A 148 49.80 4.21 5.43
C ASN A 148 48.59 3.26 5.54
N ASP A 149 48.50 2.52 6.64
CA ASP A 149 47.45 1.53 6.93
C ASP A 149 46.15 2.17 7.46
N ASN A 150 46.19 3.48 7.73
CA ASN A 150 45.11 4.22 8.38
C ASN A 150 44.60 5.37 7.49
N ASN A 151 44.00 5.01 6.36
CA ASN A 151 43.41 5.96 5.42
C ASN A 151 42.00 6.40 5.83
N VAL A 152 41.40 7.28 5.05
CA VAL A 152 40.05 7.80 5.35
C VAL A 152 39.00 6.70 5.25
N HIS A 153 39.03 5.89 4.19
CA HIS A 153 38.03 4.86 3.95
C HIS A 153 38.48 3.46 4.39
N ASP A 154 39.75 3.32 4.78
CA ASP A 154 40.39 2.03 4.99
C ASP A 154 41.18 2.06 6.30
N LYS A 155 40.93 1.08 7.18
CA LYS A 155 41.64 0.93 8.46
C LYS A 155 42.17 -0.50 8.59
N THR A 156 43.46 -0.66 8.76
CA THR A 156 44.08 -1.98 9.02
C THR A 156 44.44 -2.13 10.51
N PHE A 157 44.23 -3.33 11.02
CA PHE A 157 44.53 -3.72 12.40
C PHE A 157 45.76 -4.63 12.47
N ARG A 158 46.35 -4.76 13.67
CA ARG A 158 47.62 -5.50 13.89
C ARG A 158 47.51 -6.99 13.60
N ASP A 159 46.33 -7.55 13.73
CA ASP A 159 46.00 -8.93 13.39
C ASP A 159 45.83 -9.15 11.87
N GLY A 160 45.97 -8.09 11.06
CA GLY A 160 45.86 -8.14 9.61
C GLY A 160 44.44 -7.94 9.09
N SER A 161 43.42 -7.91 9.96
CA SER A 161 42.06 -7.58 9.54
C SER A 161 41.92 -6.13 9.08
N PHE A 162 40.88 -5.90 8.28
CA PHE A 162 40.66 -4.65 7.59
C PHE A 162 39.19 -4.18 7.68
N LEU A 163 38.99 -2.88 7.98
CA LEU A 163 37.70 -2.20 7.96
C LEU A 163 37.63 -1.23 6.78
N LYS A 164 36.73 -1.53 5.84
CA LYS A 164 36.39 -0.67 4.70
C LYS A 164 35.15 0.17 4.99
N ILE A 165 35.18 1.44 4.61
CA ILE A 165 34.07 2.39 4.75
C ILE A 165 33.76 2.96 3.36
N GLY A 166 32.74 2.38 2.71
CA GLY A 166 32.34 2.68 1.34
C GLY A 166 30.99 3.37 1.22
N TRP A 167 30.50 3.44 -0.01
CA TRP A 167 29.21 3.98 -0.43
C TRP A 167 28.63 3.10 -1.55
N PRO A 168 27.35 3.25 -1.94
CA PRO A 168 26.69 2.34 -2.85
C PRO A 168 27.26 2.55 -4.25
N SER A 169 28.18 1.69 -4.66
CA SER A 169 28.79 1.68 -5.99
C SER A 169 29.29 0.27 -6.31
N ILE A 170 29.28 -0.10 -7.59
CA ILE A 170 29.75 -1.42 -8.02
C ILE A 170 31.17 -1.67 -7.51
N ASN A 171 32.10 -0.72 -7.64
CA ASN A 171 33.49 -0.93 -7.21
C ASN A 171 33.64 -1.28 -5.72
N VAL A 172 32.71 -0.85 -4.87
CA VAL A 172 32.70 -1.21 -3.44
C VAL A 172 32.12 -2.61 -3.24
N PHE A 173 31.02 -2.94 -3.94
CA PHE A 173 30.34 -4.23 -3.82
C PHE A 173 30.96 -5.38 -4.63
N SER A 174 31.71 -5.09 -5.69
CA SER A 174 32.46 -6.02 -6.52
C SER A 174 33.86 -6.32 -5.93
N SER A 175 34.21 -5.62 -4.86
CA SER A 175 35.44 -5.80 -4.09
C SER A 175 35.50 -7.19 -3.42
N SER A 176 36.56 -7.40 -2.64
CA SER A 176 36.86 -8.64 -1.89
C SER A 176 35.68 -9.17 -1.06
N ASP A 177 35.78 -10.44 -0.68
CA ASP A 177 34.85 -11.05 0.26
C ASP A 177 35.04 -10.46 1.67
N PHE A 178 33.93 -10.20 2.35
CA PHE A 178 33.92 -9.67 3.72
C PHE A 178 33.09 -10.58 4.60
N LYS A 179 33.60 -10.93 5.78
CA LYS A 179 32.82 -11.72 6.75
C LYS A 179 31.62 -10.94 7.27
N CYS A 180 31.80 -9.63 7.50
CA CYS A 180 30.77 -8.76 8.04
C CYS A 180 30.50 -7.59 7.10
N VAL A 181 29.24 -7.39 6.69
CA VAL A 181 28.83 -6.23 5.87
C VAL A 181 27.72 -5.48 6.57
N ALA A 182 27.83 -4.15 6.69
CA ALA A 182 26.81 -3.28 7.27
C ALA A 182 26.37 -2.20 6.29
N LEU A 183 25.07 -2.11 6.03
CA LEU A 183 24.43 -1.09 5.21
C LEU A 183 23.62 -0.15 6.12
N THR A 184 23.95 1.14 6.11
CA THR A 184 23.29 2.15 6.96
C THR A 184 22.45 3.11 6.15
N ASP A 185 21.30 3.51 6.69
CA ASP A 185 20.31 4.34 6.01
C ASP A 185 19.95 3.77 4.62
N TYR A 186 19.73 2.44 4.56
CA TYR A 186 19.50 1.69 3.31
C TYR A 186 18.42 2.29 2.39
N ASP A 187 17.31 2.81 2.91
CA ASP A 187 16.26 3.40 2.08
C ASP A 187 16.69 4.67 1.33
N ARG A 188 17.82 5.27 1.71
CA ARG A 188 18.44 6.40 0.99
C ARG A 188 19.32 5.96 -0.18
N PHE A 189 19.56 4.67 -0.36
CA PHE A 189 20.38 4.15 -1.47
C PHE A 189 19.57 4.17 -2.77
N PRO A 190 20.22 4.15 -3.95
CA PRO A 190 19.49 3.85 -5.19
C PRO A 190 18.87 2.44 -5.12
N GLU A 191 17.71 2.25 -5.75
CA GLU A 191 17.05 0.92 -5.79
C GLU A 191 17.86 -0.11 -6.58
N ASP A 192 18.57 0.39 -7.59
CA ASP A 192 19.51 -0.38 -8.40
C ASP A 192 20.88 0.31 -8.35
N VAL A 193 21.87 -0.38 -7.79
CA VAL A 193 23.23 0.13 -7.68
C VAL A 193 23.93 -0.07 -9.01
N ASP A 194 24.03 1.01 -9.78
CA ASP A 194 24.71 1.07 -11.09
C ASP A 194 24.26 -0.01 -12.11
N GLY A 195 23.04 -0.57 -11.97
CA GLY A 195 22.47 -1.54 -12.92
C GLY A 195 22.64 -3.02 -12.56
N GLU A 196 23.22 -3.35 -11.40
CA GLU A 196 23.47 -4.74 -10.97
C GLU A 196 22.46 -5.28 -9.94
N GLY A 197 21.50 -4.46 -9.52
CA GLY A 197 20.45 -4.80 -8.57
C GLY A 197 20.58 -4.11 -7.21
N ASP A 198 19.80 -4.59 -6.24
CA ASP A 198 19.71 -3.95 -4.93
C ASP A 198 20.97 -4.16 -4.07
N ALA A 199 21.32 -3.14 -3.28
CA ALA A 199 22.53 -3.14 -2.46
C ALA A 199 22.59 -4.29 -1.44
N PHE A 200 21.46 -4.80 -0.95
CA PHE A 200 21.45 -5.89 0.03
C PHE A 200 21.82 -7.22 -0.62
N SER A 201 21.31 -7.49 -1.83
CA SER A 201 21.69 -8.65 -2.61
C SER A 201 23.17 -8.63 -2.99
N LEU A 202 23.70 -7.46 -3.38
CA LEU A 202 25.12 -7.29 -3.68
C LEU A 202 26.00 -7.47 -2.43
N ALA A 203 25.61 -6.88 -1.30
CA ALA A 203 26.30 -7.03 -0.01
C ALA A 203 26.30 -8.48 0.48
N SER A 204 25.16 -9.16 0.41
CA SER A 204 25.01 -10.54 0.88
C SER A 204 25.93 -11.49 0.13
N LYS A 205 26.13 -11.28 -1.18
CA LYS A 205 27.10 -12.04 -1.99
C LYS A 205 28.55 -11.95 -1.48
N ARG A 206 28.95 -10.88 -0.78
CA ARG A 206 30.32 -10.78 -0.21
C ARG A 206 30.52 -11.65 1.02
N THR A 207 29.43 -11.99 1.71
CA THR A 207 29.46 -12.80 2.93
C THR A 207 29.37 -14.30 2.66
N THR A 208 28.98 -14.71 1.45
CA THR A 208 28.68 -16.12 1.13
C THR A 208 29.85 -17.07 1.31
N THR A 209 31.08 -16.61 1.03
CA THR A 209 32.30 -17.40 1.20
C THR A 209 32.52 -17.83 2.66
N PHE A 210 31.99 -17.05 3.62
CA PHE A 210 32.10 -17.31 5.06
C PHE A 210 30.98 -18.20 5.61
N MET A 211 30.06 -18.68 4.78
CA MET A 211 28.96 -19.59 5.16
C MET A 211 28.20 -19.07 6.39
N SER A 212 28.02 -19.90 7.43
CA SER A 212 27.31 -19.52 8.67
C SER A 212 28.03 -18.47 9.54
N LEU A 213 29.24 -18.06 9.17
CA LEU A 213 29.97 -16.97 9.82
C LEU A 213 29.79 -15.63 9.10
N GLY A 214 29.30 -15.65 7.86
CA GLY A 214 28.97 -14.45 7.10
C GLY A 214 27.72 -13.79 7.65
N MET A 215 27.75 -12.46 7.80
CA MET A 215 26.62 -11.70 8.35
C MET A 215 26.44 -10.38 7.63
N THR A 216 25.21 -10.06 7.24
CA THR A 216 24.82 -8.77 6.65
C THR A 216 23.87 -8.01 7.57
N LEU A 217 24.30 -6.85 8.07
CA LEU A 217 23.45 -5.92 8.81
C LEU A 217 22.87 -4.88 7.85
N VAL A 218 21.57 -4.61 7.97
CA VAL A 218 20.91 -3.50 7.31
C VAL A 218 20.10 -2.73 8.33
N GLU A 219 20.32 -1.43 8.44
CA GLU A 219 19.49 -0.55 9.27
C GLU A 219 19.01 0.66 8.47
N SER A 220 17.75 1.05 8.67
CA SER A 220 17.20 2.25 8.03
C SER A 220 15.91 2.70 8.71
N SER A 221 15.53 3.96 8.47
CA SER A 221 14.16 4.41 8.66
C SER A 221 13.40 4.15 7.35
N PRO A 222 12.14 3.67 7.39
CA PRO A 222 11.40 3.44 6.16
C PRO A 222 11.21 4.76 5.41
N GLY A 223 11.58 4.80 4.14
CA GLY A 223 11.52 5.98 3.28
C GLY A 223 10.79 5.73 1.97
N ARG A 224 10.50 4.46 1.64
CA ARG A 224 9.79 4.05 0.43
C ARG A 224 8.28 4.10 0.60
N GLU A 225 7.59 4.42 -0.49
CA GLU A 225 6.14 4.49 -0.52
C GLU A 225 5.52 3.08 -0.56
N ILE A 226 4.27 3.00 -0.08
CA ILE A 226 3.48 1.79 -0.14
C ILE A 226 3.04 1.55 -1.59
N THR A 227 3.39 0.39 -2.15
CA THR A 227 3.11 0.05 -3.55
C THR A 227 1.65 -0.35 -3.78
N ASP A 228 0.99 -0.89 -2.75
CA ASP A 228 -0.43 -1.24 -2.75
C ASP A 228 -1.17 -0.47 -1.66
N THR A 229 -1.87 0.59 -2.05
CA THR A 229 -2.58 1.50 -1.15
C THR A 229 -3.78 0.85 -0.45
N ARG A 230 -4.26 -0.27 -0.99
CA ARG A 230 -5.39 -1.04 -0.45
C ARG A 230 -4.92 -2.20 0.44
N TRP A 231 -3.62 -2.37 0.59
CA TRP A 231 -3.06 -3.43 1.41
C TRP A 231 -3.57 -3.35 2.85
N LYS A 232 -3.96 -4.53 3.36
CA LYS A 232 -4.28 -4.76 4.76
C LYS A 232 -3.35 -5.86 5.28
N PRO A 233 -2.83 -5.73 6.51
CA PRO A 233 -2.00 -6.77 7.11
C PRO A 233 -2.79 -8.07 7.21
N SER A 234 -2.24 -9.14 6.64
CA SER A 234 -2.78 -10.49 6.82
C SER A 234 -2.40 -11.06 8.20
N LEU A 235 -1.24 -10.63 8.71
CA LEU A 235 -0.69 -11.03 10.00
C LEU A 235 -0.30 -9.79 10.83
N PRO A 236 -0.33 -9.87 12.18
CA PRO A 236 -0.13 -8.70 13.04
C PRO A 236 1.22 -7.98 12.90
N HIS A 237 2.27 -8.69 12.48
CA HIS A 237 3.63 -8.16 12.38
C HIS A 237 4.05 -7.88 10.93
N GLU A 238 3.15 -8.06 9.97
CA GLU A 238 3.43 -7.82 8.57
C GLU A 238 3.57 -6.32 8.29
N ALA A 239 4.62 -5.94 7.55
CA ALA A 239 4.75 -4.57 7.04
C ALA A 239 4.02 -4.44 5.70
N PRO A 240 3.53 -3.24 5.36
CA PRO A 240 2.96 -3.00 4.03
C PRO A 240 3.98 -3.29 2.93
N PRO A 241 3.51 -3.63 1.71
CA PRO A 241 4.39 -3.86 0.58
C PRO A 241 5.02 -2.54 0.17
N THR A 242 6.34 -2.46 0.32
CA THR A 242 7.18 -1.35 -0.16
C THR A 242 8.42 -1.92 -0.84
N THR A 243 9.16 -1.10 -1.57
CA THR A 243 10.58 -1.39 -1.85
C THR A 243 11.44 -1.07 -0.60
N GLY A 244 12.75 -1.32 -0.65
CA GLY A 244 13.65 -0.93 0.45
C GLY A 244 13.60 -1.84 1.69
N ILE A 245 13.83 -1.25 2.86
CA ILE A 245 14.10 -1.94 4.12
C ILE A 245 12.90 -2.74 4.64
N LEU A 246 11.68 -2.25 4.45
CA LEU A 246 10.47 -2.96 4.89
C LEU A 246 10.22 -4.22 4.04
N SER A 247 10.65 -4.24 2.78
CA SER A 247 10.71 -5.46 1.96
C SER A 247 11.64 -6.50 2.58
N LEU A 248 12.83 -6.08 3.02
CA LEU A 248 13.78 -6.95 3.71
C LEU A 248 13.25 -7.42 5.07
N TYR A 249 12.54 -6.54 5.80
CA TYR A 249 11.89 -6.90 7.06
C TYR A 249 10.85 -8.01 6.85
N ASN A 250 10.04 -7.90 5.80
CA ASN A 250 9.01 -8.88 5.47
C ASN A 250 9.56 -10.25 5.06
N ARG A 251 10.81 -10.32 4.57
CA ARG A 251 11.54 -11.57 4.29
C ARG A 251 12.05 -12.28 5.56
N GLY A 252 12.17 -11.55 6.67
CA GLY A 252 12.67 -12.07 7.95
C GLY A 252 11.62 -12.74 8.83
N ASP A 253 11.94 -12.83 10.13
CA ASP A 253 11.07 -13.38 11.19
C ASP A 253 10.12 -12.35 11.83
N ARG A 254 10.16 -11.10 11.35
CA ARG A 254 9.19 -10.01 11.61
C ARG A 254 8.93 -9.77 13.10
N ARG A 255 9.92 -9.20 13.78
CA ARG A 255 9.85 -8.85 15.21
C ARG A 255 9.33 -7.44 15.41
N ARG A 256 8.36 -7.30 16.31
CA ARG A 256 7.81 -6.00 16.76
C ARG A 256 8.13 -5.78 18.25
N TRP A 257 8.28 -4.52 18.64
CA TRP A 257 8.66 -4.13 20.00
C TRP A 257 7.41 -3.93 20.86
N TYR A 258 7.37 -4.58 22.03
CA TYR A 258 6.24 -4.53 22.96
C TYR A 258 6.66 -4.01 24.33
N TRP A 259 5.78 -3.26 24.98
CA TRP A 259 5.90 -2.83 26.37
C TRP A 259 4.86 -3.55 27.24
N PRO A 260 5.23 -3.97 28.48
CA PRO A 260 4.25 -4.38 29.47
C PRO A 260 3.50 -3.16 30.01
N CYS A 261 2.16 -3.16 29.94
CA CYS A 261 1.38 -2.07 30.49
C CYS A 261 1.57 -1.96 32.01
N PRO A 262 1.89 -0.77 32.56
CA PRO A 262 2.09 -0.61 34.00
C PRO A 262 0.79 -0.77 34.81
N HIS A 263 -0.38 -0.75 34.15
CA HIS A 263 -1.67 -0.78 34.81
C HIS A 263 -2.35 -2.15 34.79
N CYS A 264 -2.28 -2.88 33.67
CA CYS A 264 -2.95 -4.18 33.50
C CYS A 264 -2.01 -5.36 33.22
N GLY A 265 -0.70 -5.10 33.06
CA GLY A 265 0.29 -6.12 32.73
C GLY A 265 0.31 -6.57 31.26
N GLU A 266 -0.78 -6.35 30.51
CA GLU A 266 -0.86 -6.73 29.10
C GLU A 266 0.21 -6.03 28.25
N TYR A 267 0.77 -6.77 27.30
CA TYR A 267 1.77 -6.25 26.39
C TYR A 267 1.12 -5.56 25.19
N PHE A 268 1.67 -4.42 24.80
CA PHE A 268 1.21 -3.68 23.63
C PHE A 268 2.36 -2.97 22.93
N GLN A 269 2.16 -2.63 21.65
CA GLN A 269 3.16 -1.89 20.87
C GLN A 269 3.04 -0.38 21.14
N PRO A 270 4.13 0.33 21.43
CA PRO A 270 4.14 1.78 21.52
C PRO A 270 4.11 2.39 20.10
N SER A 271 2.92 2.44 19.51
CA SER A 271 2.68 2.86 18.12
C SER A 271 2.02 4.23 18.03
N MET A 272 2.03 4.81 16.83
CA MET A 272 1.31 6.04 16.50
C MET A 272 -0.18 5.95 16.80
N ALA A 273 -0.80 4.79 16.54
CA ALA A 273 -2.23 4.56 16.79
C ALA A 273 -2.62 4.65 18.27
N ASN A 274 -1.66 4.38 19.18
CA ASN A 274 -1.87 4.42 20.62
C ASN A 274 -1.55 5.81 21.22
N MET A 275 -1.10 6.78 20.43
CA MET A 275 -0.85 8.15 20.89
C MET A 275 -2.15 8.95 20.93
N THR A 276 -2.47 9.55 22.06
CA THR A 276 -3.71 10.31 22.29
C THR A 276 -3.47 11.58 23.11
N GLY A 277 -4.54 12.34 23.39
CA GLY A 277 -4.53 13.52 24.26
C GLY A 277 -4.24 14.85 23.55
N TYR A 278 -3.81 14.80 22.28
CA TYR A 278 -3.35 16.00 21.55
C TYR A 278 -4.32 16.50 20.47
N ARG A 279 -5.33 15.71 20.06
CA ARG A 279 -6.18 16.01 18.88
C ARG A 279 -7.19 17.14 19.06
N HIS A 280 -7.56 17.48 20.30
CA HIS A 280 -8.62 18.47 20.59
C HIS A 280 -8.08 19.81 21.12
N ILE A 281 -6.77 20.02 21.03
CA ILE A 281 -6.09 21.23 21.50
C ILE A 281 -5.63 22.01 20.28
N ALA A 282 -6.02 23.28 20.19
CA ALA A 282 -5.77 24.11 19.02
C ALA A 282 -4.30 24.55 18.91
N ASP A 283 -3.64 24.82 20.04
CA ASP A 283 -2.23 25.21 20.05
C ASP A 283 -1.32 23.97 19.92
N PRO A 284 -0.45 23.89 18.90
CA PRO A 284 0.41 22.73 18.69
C PRO A 284 1.39 22.45 19.82
N MET A 285 1.82 23.48 20.56
CA MET A 285 2.75 23.32 21.67
C MET A 285 2.03 22.65 22.86
N GLU A 286 0.90 23.21 23.29
CA GLU A 286 0.06 22.66 24.36
C GLU A 286 -0.44 21.25 24.00
N ALA A 287 -0.87 21.05 22.75
CA ALA A 287 -1.28 19.74 22.22
C ALA A 287 -0.14 18.71 22.35
N SER A 288 1.08 19.11 22.01
CA SER A 288 2.25 18.22 22.09
C SER A 288 2.60 17.85 23.53
N GLU A 289 2.46 18.76 24.49
CA GLU A 289 2.70 18.51 25.91
C GLU A 289 1.65 17.60 26.54
N ALA A 290 0.42 17.63 26.02
CA ALA A 290 -0.68 16.74 26.41
C ALA A 290 -0.56 15.32 25.83
N ALA A 291 0.34 15.07 24.87
CA ALA A 291 0.47 13.77 24.22
C ALA A 291 0.84 12.65 25.22
N ARG A 292 0.06 11.57 25.19
CA ARG A 292 0.26 10.37 26.02
C ARG A 292 0.05 9.10 25.21
N ILE A 293 0.69 8.02 25.64
CA ILE A 293 0.42 6.68 25.09
C ILE A 293 -0.70 6.02 25.91
N GLN A 294 -1.78 5.64 25.24
CA GLN A 294 -2.89 4.89 25.82
C GLN A 294 -2.70 3.39 25.60
N CYS A 295 -2.93 2.59 26.64
CA CYS A 295 -2.97 1.14 26.51
C CYS A 295 -4.25 0.70 25.76
N PRO A 296 -4.16 -0.09 24.68
CA PRO A 296 -5.34 -0.55 23.95
C PRO A 296 -6.20 -1.56 24.74
N HIS A 297 -5.65 -2.18 25.79
CA HIS A 297 -6.35 -3.21 26.58
C HIS A 297 -7.15 -2.63 27.76
N CYS A 298 -6.62 -1.59 28.41
CA CYS A 298 -7.23 -1.02 29.62
C CYS A 298 -7.53 0.49 29.52
N HIS A 299 -7.21 1.12 28.39
CA HIS A 299 -7.44 2.53 28.08
C HIS A 299 -6.80 3.55 29.03
N LYS A 300 -5.97 3.11 29.99
CA LYS A 300 -5.22 3.98 30.87
C LYS A 300 -4.02 4.60 30.15
N LEU A 301 -3.70 5.83 30.54
CA LEU A 301 -2.61 6.62 29.98
C LEU A 301 -1.29 6.30 30.67
N THR A 302 -0.23 6.32 29.88
CA THR A 302 1.16 6.19 30.34
C THR A 302 1.81 7.57 30.36
N GLU A 303 2.48 7.91 31.45
CA GLU A 303 3.16 9.19 31.60
C GLU A 303 4.53 9.20 30.89
N PRO A 304 4.98 10.34 30.31
CA PRO A 304 6.25 10.44 29.58
C PRO A 304 7.47 9.99 30.38
N GLN A 305 7.46 10.20 31.71
CA GLN A 305 8.53 9.81 32.63
C GLN A 305 8.71 8.29 32.69
N GLN A 306 7.64 7.51 32.45
CA GLN A 306 7.68 6.04 32.48
C GLN A 306 8.30 5.44 31.22
N LYS A 307 8.49 6.22 30.15
CA LYS A 307 9.03 5.76 28.85
C LYS A 307 10.34 4.99 29.00
N ARG A 308 11.28 5.49 29.80
CA ARG A 308 12.59 4.84 29.96
C ARG A 308 12.46 3.50 30.67
N GLU A 309 11.63 3.42 31.71
CA GLU A 309 11.37 2.18 32.44
C GLU A 309 10.72 1.13 31.51
N LEU A 310 9.68 1.52 30.79
CA LEU A 310 8.96 0.65 29.86
C LEU A 310 9.86 0.13 28.74
N ASN A 311 10.74 0.99 28.20
CA ASN A 311 11.76 0.55 27.26
C ASN A 311 12.70 -0.50 27.86
N ASN A 312 13.12 -0.37 29.12
CA ASN A 312 13.99 -1.37 29.75
C ASN A 312 13.28 -2.70 30.04
N ARG A 313 11.96 -2.69 30.12
CA ARG A 313 11.10 -3.88 30.27
C ARG A 313 10.54 -4.39 28.94
N GLY A 314 10.87 -3.73 27.83
CA GLY A 314 10.33 -4.07 26.52
C GLY A 314 10.92 -5.36 25.96
N VAL A 315 10.16 -6.01 25.09
CA VAL A 315 10.49 -7.31 24.50
C VAL A 315 10.23 -7.32 23.00
N TRP A 316 11.07 -8.03 22.26
CA TRP A 316 10.85 -8.32 20.84
C TRP A 316 10.01 -9.59 20.71
N LEU A 317 8.85 -9.48 20.07
CA LEU A 317 7.98 -10.60 19.79
C LEU A 317 8.02 -10.94 18.30
N ARG A 318 8.25 -12.21 17.94
CA ARG A 318 8.26 -12.67 16.53
C ARG A 318 6.83 -12.86 16.02
N GLU A 319 6.66 -12.81 14.70
CA GLU A 319 5.39 -13.18 14.08
C GLU A 319 5.02 -14.63 14.41
N GLY A 320 3.74 -14.88 14.73
CA GLY A 320 3.23 -16.17 15.19
C GLY A 320 3.36 -16.43 16.69
N GLN A 321 4.04 -15.54 17.43
CA GLN A 321 4.11 -15.62 18.89
C GLN A 321 3.12 -14.68 19.57
N HIS A 322 2.69 -15.08 20.76
CA HIS A 322 1.86 -14.30 21.68
C HIS A 322 2.58 -14.21 23.02
N ILE A 323 2.36 -13.12 23.75
CA ILE A 323 2.90 -12.92 25.09
C ILE A 323 1.74 -12.61 26.04
N ASP A 324 1.70 -13.29 27.18
CA ASP A 324 0.69 -13.07 28.22
C ASP A 324 1.12 -11.98 29.22
N ARG A 325 0.26 -11.67 30.19
CA ARG A 325 0.52 -10.66 31.25
C ARG A 325 1.71 -11.00 32.15
N ASP A 326 2.03 -12.29 32.28
CA ASP A 326 3.12 -12.78 33.11
C ASP A 326 4.46 -12.79 32.34
N GLY A 327 4.42 -12.46 31.05
CA GLY A 327 5.57 -12.40 30.17
C GLY A 327 5.94 -13.74 29.53
N ASN A 328 5.07 -14.76 29.60
CA ASN A 328 5.31 -16.04 28.96
C ASN A 328 4.99 -15.94 27.47
N ILE A 329 5.94 -16.34 26.64
CA ILE A 329 5.79 -16.33 25.18
C ILE A 329 5.32 -17.71 24.72
N THR A 330 4.18 -17.74 24.04
CA THR A 330 3.59 -18.95 23.42
C THR A 330 3.45 -18.75 21.91
N GLY A 331 3.09 -19.82 21.18
CA GLY A 331 2.94 -19.80 19.72
C GLY A 331 4.21 -20.19 18.96
N GLU A 332 4.04 -20.54 17.69
CA GLU A 332 5.14 -20.94 16.81
C GLU A 332 5.76 -19.72 16.14
N ALA A 333 7.03 -19.47 16.44
CA ALA A 333 7.76 -18.36 15.83
C ALA A 333 8.02 -18.61 14.34
N ARG A 334 7.73 -17.59 13.51
CA ARG A 334 8.14 -17.57 12.11
C ARG A 334 9.64 -17.87 11.98
N ARG A 335 9.95 -18.89 11.18
CA ARG A 335 11.34 -19.29 10.89
C ARG A 335 11.84 -18.55 9.65
N SER A 336 12.99 -17.88 9.78
CA SER A 336 13.69 -17.26 8.67
C SER A 336 15.19 -17.25 8.93
N ARG A 337 15.97 -17.13 7.84
CA ARG A 337 17.42 -16.89 7.89
C ARG A 337 17.76 -15.42 8.11
N ILE A 338 16.75 -14.54 8.15
CA ILE A 338 16.92 -13.10 8.45
C ILE A 338 16.22 -12.80 9.78
N ALA A 339 16.96 -12.27 10.75
CA ALA A 339 16.37 -11.70 11.95
C ALA A 339 15.94 -10.26 11.64
N SER A 340 14.63 -9.99 11.57
CA SER A 340 14.12 -8.68 11.20
C SER A 340 13.36 -8.03 12.36
N PHE A 341 13.64 -6.74 12.58
CA PHE A 341 13.16 -5.97 13.72
C PHE A 341 12.50 -4.68 13.21
N TRP A 342 11.34 -4.32 13.76
CA TRP A 342 10.68 -3.06 13.45
C TRP A 342 10.05 -2.42 14.69
N MET A 343 10.42 -1.18 14.96
CA MET A 343 9.85 -0.35 16.04
C MET A 343 9.48 1.05 15.55
N GLU A 344 8.55 1.69 16.24
CA GLU A 344 8.04 3.03 15.94
C GLU A 344 8.61 4.13 16.86
N GLY A 345 8.36 5.38 16.45
CA GLY A 345 8.76 6.64 17.09
C GLY A 345 8.60 6.70 18.61
N PRO A 346 7.43 6.32 19.18
CA PRO A 346 7.18 6.51 20.60
C PRO A 346 8.20 5.81 21.53
N ALA A 347 8.81 4.72 21.08
CA ALA A 347 9.84 4.01 21.83
C ALA A 347 11.26 4.58 21.67
N ALA A 348 11.53 5.46 20.69
CA ALA A 348 12.86 5.99 20.42
C ALA A 348 13.44 6.76 21.61
N ALA A 349 14.61 6.38 22.11
CA ALA A 349 15.14 6.91 23.37
C ALA A 349 15.52 8.40 23.35
N TYR A 350 15.97 8.93 22.21
CA TYR A 350 16.48 10.30 22.09
C TYR A 350 15.44 11.29 21.55
N GLN A 351 14.16 10.97 21.67
CA GLN A 351 13.05 11.82 21.22
C GLN A 351 11.92 11.78 22.27
N THR A 352 11.39 12.94 22.64
CA THR A 352 10.23 13.01 23.55
C THR A 352 8.93 12.86 22.75
N TRP A 353 7.83 12.44 23.41
CA TRP A 353 6.52 12.39 22.76
C TRP A 353 6.02 13.77 22.34
N ALA A 354 6.30 14.80 23.15
CA ALA A 354 6.01 16.19 22.79
C ALA A 354 6.74 16.60 21.50
N GLN A 355 8.04 16.34 21.37
CA GLN A 355 8.76 16.63 20.13
C GLN A 355 8.20 15.87 18.91
N LEU A 356 7.81 14.61 19.12
CA LEU A 356 7.27 13.76 18.07
C LEU A 356 5.90 14.26 17.58
N VAL A 357 5.00 14.62 18.50
CA VAL A 357 3.66 15.13 18.20
C VAL A 357 3.71 16.56 17.67
N TYR A 358 4.56 17.44 18.24
CA TYR A 358 4.72 18.81 17.75
C TYR A 358 5.09 18.83 16.27
N LYS A 359 6.09 18.03 15.88
CA LYS A 359 6.49 17.90 14.47
C LYS A 359 5.37 17.38 13.57
N LEU A 360 4.56 16.45 14.07
CA LEU A 360 3.42 15.92 13.35
C LEU A 360 2.39 17.02 13.11
N LEU A 361 1.99 17.74 14.16
CA LEU A 361 0.98 18.81 14.08
C LEU A 361 1.43 19.94 13.16
N THR A 362 2.67 20.43 13.31
CA THR A 362 3.20 21.47 12.40
C THR A 362 3.26 21.00 10.95
N ALA A 363 3.54 19.71 10.71
CA ALA A 363 3.53 19.16 9.35
C ALA A 363 2.10 18.99 8.79
N GLU A 364 1.12 18.69 9.64
CA GLU A 364 -0.31 18.68 9.27
C GLU A 364 -0.80 20.09 8.93
N GLU A 365 -0.46 21.11 9.74
CA GLU A 365 -0.78 22.52 9.47
C GLU A 365 -0.12 23.03 8.16
N GLU A 366 1.13 22.65 7.91
CA GLU A 366 1.81 23.00 6.66
C GLU A 366 1.13 22.36 5.45
N TYR A 367 0.71 21.10 5.59
CA TYR A 367 -0.06 20.41 4.56
C TYR A 367 -1.40 21.11 4.30
N GLU A 368 -2.15 21.48 5.33
CA GLU A 368 -3.41 22.21 5.20
C GLU A 368 -3.23 23.57 4.51
N ARG A 369 -2.14 24.29 4.81
CA ARG A 369 -1.85 25.60 4.23
C ARG A 369 -1.32 25.54 2.80
N THR A 370 -0.51 24.53 2.46
CA THR A 370 0.26 24.50 1.20
C THR A 370 -0.14 23.39 0.24
N GLY A 371 -0.85 22.37 0.73
CA GLY A 371 -1.14 21.13 0.00
C GLY A 371 0.07 20.24 -0.26
N SER A 372 1.26 20.59 0.27
CA SER A 372 2.50 19.81 0.10
C SER A 372 2.60 18.70 1.14
N GLU A 373 2.81 17.46 0.67
CA GLU A 373 2.93 16.28 1.53
C GLU A 373 4.37 16.01 1.99
N GLU A 374 5.36 16.76 1.51
CA GLU A 374 6.79 16.44 1.71
C GLU A 374 7.22 16.48 3.19
N THR A 375 6.83 17.52 3.93
CA THR A 375 7.15 17.63 5.37
C THR A 375 6.47 16.51 6.16
N LEU A 376 5.20 16.25 5.87
CA LEU A 376 4.43 15.20 6.53
C LEU A 376 5.06 13.81 6.25
N LYS A 377 5.39 13.54 4.99
CA LYS A 377 6.11 12.33 4.57
C LYS A 377 7.43 12.18 5.32
N ALA A 378 8.22 13.25 5.43
CA ALA A 378 9.50 13.21 6.15
C ALA A 378 9.33 12.87 7.63
N VAL A 379 8.31 13.44 8.30
CA VAL A 379 8.00 13.18 9.72
C VAL A 379 7.53 11.73 9.93
N ILE A 380 6.60 11.24 9.11
CA ILE A 380 6.09 9.85 9.20
C ILE A 380 7.22 8.83 8.99
N ASN A 381 8.01 9.00 7.92
CA ASN A 381 9.11 8.12 7.58
C ASN A 381 10.25 8.15 8.62
N THR A 382 10.70 9.36 8.97
CA THR A 382 11.95 9.52 9.72
C THR A 382 11.74 9.52 11.23
N ASP A 383 10.72 10.21 11.74
CA ASP A 383 10.47 10.37 13.18
C ASP A 383 9.54 9.26 13.72
N TRP A 384 8.48 8.91 12.99
CA TRP A 384 7.59 7.82 13.41
C TRP A 384 8.08 6.42 13.01
N GLY A 385 8.92 6.33 11.98
CA GLY A 385 9.45 5.05 11.51
C GLY A 385 8.39 4.19 10.82
N LEU A 386 7.46 4.84 10.13
CA LEU A 386 6.37 4.24 9.38
C LEU A 386 6.49 4.61 7.90
N PRO A 387 6.15 3.72 6.97
CA PRO A 387 6.11 4.07 5.56
C PRO A 387 4.94 5.05 5.32
N TYR A 388 5.25 6.16 4.66
CA TYR A 388 4.25 7.16 4.33
C TYR A 388 3.27 6.65 3.26
N GLN A 389 1.99 6.84 3.54
CA GLN A 389 0.91 6.66 2.59
C GLN A 389 0.36 8.04 2.24
N SER A 390 0.31 8.38 0.95
CA SER A 390 -0.23 9.68 0.53
C SER A 390 -1.67 9.85 0.97
N ARG A 391 -2.05 11.05 1.40
CA ARG A 391 -3.42 11.31 1.88
C ARG A 391 -4.46 11.11 0.77
N ARG A 392 -4.08 11.42 -0.47
CA ARG A 392 -4.86 11.11 -1.68
C ARG A 392 -5.16 9.62 -1.84
N SER A 393 -4.26 8.74 -1.40
CA SER A 393 -4.47 7.29 -1.43
C SER A 393 -5.36 6.77 -0.30
N LEU A 394 -5.46 7.52 0.81
CA LEU A 394 -6.38 7.18 1.91
C LEU A 394 -7.84 7.49 1.51
N GLU A 395 -8.07 8.50 0.68
CA GLU A 395 -9.39 8.78 0.10
C GLU A 395 -9.89 7.60 -0.77
N ALA A 396 -9.00 6.80 -1.36
CA ALA A 396 -9.36 5.56 -2.06
C ALA A 396 -9.88 4.43 -1.12
N ARG A 397 -9.62 4.49 0.20
CA ARG A 397 -10.26 3.62 1.20
C ARG A 397 -11.74 3.97 1.44
N SER A 398 -12.25 5.05 0.84
CA SER A 398 -13.68 5.38 0.85
C SER A 398 -14.56 4.21 0.37
N GLY A 399 -14.08 3.35 -0.53
CA GLY A 399 -14.85 2.19 -1.01
C GLY A 399 -15.31 1.24 0.10
N ASP A 400 -14.44 0.92 1.07
CA ASP A 400 -14.80 0.06 2.21
C ASP A 400 -15.77 0.77 3.17
N ALA A 401 -15.58 2.07 3.40
CA ALA A 401 -16.47 2.87 4.24
C ALA A 401 -17.87 3.00 3.61
N LEU A 402 -17.95 3.12 2.29
CA LEU A 402 -19.20 3.10 1.53
C LEU A 402 -19.87 1.72 1.59
N MET A 403 -19.10 0.64 1.52
CA MET A 403 -19.62 -0.72 1.65
C MET A 403 -20.19 -1.00 3.05
N ALA A 404 -19.58 -0.43 4.10
CA ALA A 404 -20.10 -0.54 5.47
C ALA A 404 -21.46 0.16 5.67
N ARG A 405 -21.85 1.08 4.77
CA ARG A 405 -23.17 1.73 4.73
C ARG A 405 -24.22 0.93 3.98
N ALA A 406 -23.90 -0.27 3.51
CA ALA A 406 -24.84 -1.07 2.75
C ALA A 406 -26.04 -1.49 3.61
N GLU A 407 -27.24 -1.36 3.04
CA GLU A 407 -28.51 -1.64 3.69
C GLU A 407 -29.09 -2.97 3.20
N ASP A 408 -29.78 -3.70 4.06
CA ASP A 408 -30.51 -4.92 3.70
C ASP A 408 -31.73 -4.55 2.85
N VAL A 409 -31.60 -4.71 1.54
CA VAL A 409 -32.63 -4.34 0.56
C VAL A 409 -32.76 -5.46 -0.46
N SER A 410 -33.99 -5.92 -0.68
CA SER A 410 -34.27 -6.96 -1.66
C SER A 410 -33.85 -6.54 -3.09
N LYS A 411 -33.23 -7.48 -3.81
CA LYS A 411 -32.74 -7.22 -5.16
C LYS A 411 -33.91 -7.02 -6.13
N ARG A 412 -33.83 -6.00 -7.00
CA ARG A 412 -34.86 -5.65 -8.01
C ARG A 412 -36.20 -5.20 -7.40
N THR A 413 -36.21 -4.75 -6.16
CA THR A 413 -37.39 -4.09 -5.57
C THR A 413 -37.14 -2.60 -5.42
N VAL A 414 -38.19 -1.81 -5.53
CA VAL A 414 -38.14 -0.35 -5.37
C VAL A 414 -38.39 -0.01 -3.90
N PRO A 415 -37.40 0.55 -3.17
CA PRO A 415 -37.57 0.89 -1.76
C PRO A 415 -38.59 2.01 -1.52
N ASP A 416 -39.10 2.06 -0.30
CA ASP A 416 -39.98 3.14 0.14
C ASP A 416 -39.25 4.49 0.09
N GLY A 417 -39.91 5.51 -0.47
CA GLY A 417 -39.33 6.85 -0.68
C GLY A 417 -38.91 7.16 -2.12
N VAL A 418 -38.70 6.13 -2.95
CA VAL A 418 -38.45 6.33 -4.40
C VAL A 418 -39.70 6.88 -5.09
N ARG A 419 -39.51 7.91 -5.91
CA ARG A 419 -40.58 8.61 -6.66
C ARG A 419 -40.58 8.26 -8.14
N PHE A 420 -39.42 8.01 -8.72
CA PHE A 420 -39.28 7.56 -10.10
C PHE A 420 -37.94 6.84 -10.32
N ILE A 421 -37.84 6.09 -11.41
CA ILE A 421 -36.66 5.29 -11.74
C ILE A 421 -36.07 5.74 -13.06
N VAL A 422 -34.75 5.80 -13.14
CA VAL A 422 -34.01 6.02 -14.39
C VAL A 422 -33.03 4.89 -14.62
N ALA A 423 -32.76 4.59 -15.89
CA ALA A 423 -31.76 3.61 -16.29
C ALA A 423 -30.61 4.28 -17.05
N THR A 424 -29.40 3.83 -16.79
CA THR A 424 -28.21 4.24 -17.53
C THR A 424 -27.49 3.03 -18.09
N VAL A 425 -26.97 3.19 -19.31
CA VAL A 425 -26.34 2.14 -20.07
C VAL A 425 -24.99 2.63 -20.58
N ASP A 426 -23.95 1.88 -20.25
CA ASP A 426 -22.62 2.07 -20.78
C ASP A 426 -22.27 0.94 -21.77
N VAL A 427 -21.64 1.31 -22.88
CA VAL A 427 -21.37 0.42 -24.01
C VAL A 427 -19.91 0.01 -24.01
N GLN A 428 -19.63 -1.22 -23.60
CA GLN A 428 -18.27 -1.73 -23.50
C GLN A 428 -17.89 -2.54 -24.76
N GLY A 429 -16.82 -2.11 -25.44
CA GLY A 429 -16.25 -2.74 -26.64
C GLY A 429 -15.21 -3.85 -26.37
N GLY A 430 -14.43 -4.20 -27.38
CA GLY A 430 -13.27 -5.10 -27.26
C GLY A 430 -13.58 -6.59 -27.17
N LYS A 431 -12.75 -7.35 -26.44
CA LYS A 431 -12.89 -8.83 -26.30
C LYS A 431 -14.05 -9.27 -25.39
N LYS A 432 -14.54 -8.39 -24.51
CA LYS A 432 -15.62 -8.68 -23.53
C LYS A 432 -16.81 -7.73 -23.72
N ARG A 433 -17.36 -7.72 -24.94
CA ARG A 433 -18.46 -6.84 -25.34
C ARG A 433 -19.69 -7.06 -24.46
N ARG A 434 -20.26 -5.98 -23.94
CA ARG A 434 -21.44 -6.02 -23.07
C ARG A 434 -22.10 -4.64 -23.01
N PHE A 435 -23.40 -4.62 -22.75
CA PHE A 435 -24.06 -3.43 -22.23
C PHE A 435 -24.11 -3.51 -20.71
N VAL A 436 -23.58 -2.48 -20.07
CA VAL A 436 -23.46 -2.38 -18.63
C VAL A 436 -24.61 -1.49 -18.15
N VAL A 437 -25.60 -2.07 -17.48
CA VAL A 437 -26.84 -1.39 -17.10
C VAL A 437 -26.86 -1.13 -15.61
N GLN A 438 -27.26 0.08 -15.21
CA GLN A 438 -27.54 0.46 -13.83
C GLN A 438 -28.89 1.17 -13.75
N VAL A 439 -29.71 0.75 -12.79
CA VAL A 439 -31.04 1.31 -12.55
C VAL A 439 -31.04 2.00 -11.20
N VAL A 440 -31.40 3.28 -11.20
CA VAL A 440 -31.34 4.16 -10.02
C VAL A 440 -32.72 4.74 -9.76
N GLY A 441 -33.21 4.56 -8.53
CA GLY A 441 -34.39 5.22 -8.01
C GLY A 441 -34.05 6.59 -7.45
N TYR A 442 -34.91 7.57 -7.68
CA TYR A 442 -34.79 8.93 -7.14
C TYR A 442 -35.97 9.23 -6.21
N GLY A 443 -35.67 9.64 -4.98
CA GLY A 443 -36.63 10.16 -4.01
C GLY A 443 -36.72 11.68 -4.04
N ALA A 444 -37.29 12.25 -2.97
CA ALA A 444 -37.36 13.69 -2.81
C ALA A 444 -35.98 14.29 -2.45
N TYR A 445 -35.76 15.57 -2.76
CA TYR A 445 -34.55 16.35 -2.40
C TYR A 445 -33.16 15.79 -2.78
N GLY A 446 -33.11 14.70 -3.52
CA GLY A 446 -31.95 14.25 -4.30
C GLY A 446 -31.48 12.89 -3.86
N GLU A 447 -32.15 12.30 -2.87
CA GLU A 447 -31.90 10.99 -2.32
C GLU A 447 -32.09 9.90 -3.37
N ARG A 448 -31.21 8.90 -3.38
CA ARG A 448 -31.11 7.92 -4.48
C ARG A 448 -30.86 6.51 -3.97
N TRP A 449 -31.40 5.52 -4.68
CA TRP A 449 -31.25 4.10 -4.39
C TRP A 449 -30.77 3.35 -5.63
N ILE A 450 -29.80 2.45 -5.46
CA ILE A 450 -29.43 1.49 -6.52
C ILE A 450 -30.43 0.33 -6.50
N ILE A 451 -31.20 0.15 -7.58
CA ILE A 451 -32.28 -0.85 -7.67
C ILE A 451 -31.82 -2.13 -8.36
N ASP A 452 -31.08 -2.00 -9.47
CA ASP A 452 -30.56 -3.15 -10.22
C ASP A 452 -29.26 -2.78 -10.94
N ARG A 453 -28.38 -3.77 -11.10
CA ARG A 453 -27.08 -3.63 -11.75
C ARG A 453 -26.74 -4.95 -12.44
N TYR A 454 -26.70 -4.93 -13.78
CA TYR A 454 -26.49 -6.15 -14.58
C TYR A 454 -25.81 -5.87 -15.92
N ASN A 455 -25.35 -6.93 -16.57
CA ASN A 455 -24.69 -6.88 -17.86
C ASN A 455 -25.49 -7.67 -18.90
N ILE A 456 -25.80 -7.05 -20.04
CA ILE A 456 -26.37 -7.74 -21.20
C ILE A 456 -25.20 -8.19 -22.08
N ARG A 457 -24.96 -9.51 -22.10
CA ARG A 457 -23.83 -10.12 -22.84
C ARG A 457 -24.26 -10.91 -24.07
N TYR A 458 -25.52 -11.34 -24.10
CA TYR A 458 -26.04 -12.23 -25.13
C TYR A 458 -27.09 -11.51 -25.98
N SER A 459 -27.04 -11.78 -27.28
CA SER A 459 -27.97 -11.30 -28.29
C SER A 459 -29.20 -12.20 -28.35
N LEU A 460 -30.29 -11.71 -28.95
CA LEU A 460 -31.44 -12.56 -29.32
C LEU A 460 -31.11 -13.52 -30.48
N ARG A 461 -29.95 -13.35 -31.13
CA ARG A 461 -29.45 -14.28 -32.15
C ARG A 461 -29.02 -15.59 -31.51
N VAL A 462 -29.49 -16.70 -32.04
CA VAL A 462 -29.02 -18.05 -31.68
C VAL A 462 -28.15 -18.62 -32.80
N ASN A 463 -27.16 -19.45 -32.46
CA ASN A 463 -26.44 -20.27 -33.43
C ASN A 463 -27.30 -21.48 -33.87
N GLU A 464 -26.76 -22.29 -34.78
CA GLU A 464 -27.44 -23.50 -35.27
C GLU A 464 -27.75 -24.52 -34.16
N ASP A 465 -27.00 -24.46 -33.05
CA ASP A 465 -27.19 -25.30 -31.85
C ASP A 465 -28.19 -24.71 -30.83
N GLY A 466 -28.80 -23.54 -31.13
CA GLY A 466 -29.77 -22.88 -30.26
C GLY A 466 -29.18 -22.03 -29.12
N GLU A 467 -27.86 -21.86 -29.07
CA GLU A 467 -27.16 -21.02 -28.08
C GLU A 467 -27.13 -19.55 -28.50
N SER A 468 -27.44 -18.65 -27.57
CA SER A 468 -27.42 -17.20 -27.80
C SER A 468 -25.98 -16.69 -28.06
N GLN A 469 -25.81 -15.99 -29.18
CA GLN A 469 -24.53 -15.39 -29.56
C GLN A 469 -24.18 -14.18 -28.69
N PRO A 470 -22.90 -13.81 -28.52
CA PRO A 470 -22.51 -12.60 -27.80
C PRO A 470 -22.97 -11.34 -28.54
N VAL A 471 -23.24 -10.28 -27.78
CA VAL A 471 -23.58 -8.95 -28.33
C VAL A 471 -22.39 -8.32 -29.06
N ASN A 472 -22.66 -7.60 -30.14
CA ASN A 472 -21.68 -6.83 -30.89
C ASN A 472 -22.21 -5.41 -31.18
N PRO A 473 -22.11 -4.49 -30.21
CA PRO A 473 -22.69 -3.14 -30.31
C PRO A 473 -22.15 -2.30 -31.49
N ALA A 474 -20.92 -2.58 -31.95
CA ALA A 474 -20.28 -1.84 -33.03
C ALA A 474 -20.70 -2.33 -34.43
N ALA A 475 -20.88 -3.63 -34.62
CA ALA A 475 -21.18 -4.20 -35.94
C ALA A 475 -22.67 -4.51 -36.19
N ARG A 476 -23.46 -4.66 -35.13
CA ARG A 476 -24.83 -5.19 -35.24
C ARG A 476 -25.85 -4.23 -34.63
N PRO A 477 -26.61 -3.48 -35.46
CA PRO A 477 -27.64 -2.58 -34.97
C PRO A 477 -28.78 -3.29 -34.24
N GLU A 478 -29.04 -4.58 -34.50
CA GLU A 478 -30.16 -5.32 -33.88
C GLU A 478 -29.96 -5.53 -32.38
N ASP A 479 -28.70 -5.67 -31.93
CA ASP A 479 -28.39 -5.91 -30.51
C ASP A 479 -28.81 -4.73 -29.62
N TRP A 480 -28.94 -3.54 -30.19
CA TRP A 480 -29.43 -2.35 -29.48
C TRP A 480 -30.91 -2.42 -29.14
N ASP A 481 -31.69 -3.26 -29.83
CA ASP A 481 -33.12 -3.41 -29.51
C ASP A 481 -33.34 -4.08 -28.14
N LEU A 482 -32.33 -4.80 -27.63
CA LEU A 482 -32.31 -5.32 -26.24
C LEU A 482 -32.40 -4.19 -25.21
N LEU A 483 -31.83 -3.02 -25.49
CA LEU A 483 -31.96 -1.88 -24.57
C LEU A 483 -33.40 -1.39 -24.45
N ARG A 484 -34.24 -1.67 -25.45
CA ARG A 484 -35.66 -1.36 -25.35
C ARG A 484 -36.37 -2.39 -24.48
N THR A 485 -36.25 -3.68 -24.81
CA THR A 485 -37.00 -4.76 -24.15
C THR A 485 -36.51 -5.01 -22.73
N ASP A 486 -35.20 -5.04 -22.53
CA ASP A 486 -34.58 -5.51 -21.29
C ASP A 486 -34.23 -4.37 -20.33
N VAL A 487 -34.41 -3.11 -20.75
CA VAL A 487 -34.11 -1.92 -19.93
C VAL A 487 -35.28 -0.93 -19.92
N LEU A 488 -35.67 -0.36 -21.06
CA LEU A 488 -36.67 0.72 -21.11
C LEU A 488 -38.11 0.26 -20.80
N GLU A 489 -38.48 -0.93 -21.26
CA GLU A 489 -39.80 -1.54 -21.05
C GLU A 489 -39.90 -2.29 -19.71
N LYS A 490 -38.78 -2.42 -18.98
CA LYS A 490 -38.72 -3.13 -17.71
C LYS A 490 -39.45 -2.36 -16.61
N THR A 491 -40.11 -3.10 -15.73
CA THR A 491 -40.79 -2.61 -14.54
C THR A 491 -40.25 -3.33 -13.30
N TYR A 492 -40.32 -2.67 -12.15
CA TYR A 492 -39.80 -3.20 -10.88
C TYR A 492 -40.89 -3.17 -9.81
N PRO A 493 -41.09 -4.25 -9.03
CA PRO A 493 -42.07 -4.29 -7.95
C PRO A 493 -41.70 -3.32 -6.81
N LEU A 494 -42.70 -2.74 -6.15
CA LEU A 494 -42.51 -1.94 -4.94
C LEU A 494 -42.24 -2.84 -3.74
N ALA A 495 -41.35 -2.41 -2.83
CA ALA A 495 -41.01 -3.18 -1.63
C ALA A 495 -42.21 -3.31 -0.67
N ALA A 496 -43.00 -2.24 -0.49
CA ALA A 496 -44.19 -2.24 0.34
C ALA A 496 -45.39 -3.01 -0.25
N ASP A 497 -45.48 -3.12 -1.57
CA ASP A 497 -46.56 -3.83 -2.27
C ASP A 497 -46.03 -4.48 -3.56
N PRO A 498 -45.65 -5.77 -3.51
CA PRO A 498 -45.12 -6.49 -4.66
C PRO A 498 -46.08 -6.63 -5.85
N GLU A 499 -47.39 -6.37 -5.67
CA GLU A 499 -48.38 -6.37 -6.76
C GLU A 499 -48.33 -5.08 -7.60
N GLN A 500 -47.68 -4.02 -7.08
CA GLN A 500 -47.51 -2.76 -7.78
C GLN A 500 -46.11 -2.65 -8.40
N PHE A 501 -46.06 -2.16 -9.63
CA PHE A 501 -44.82 -2.05 -10.40
C PHE A 501 -44.54 -0.62 -10.83
N MET A 502 -43.30 -0.18 -10.66
CA MET A 502 -42.82 1.12 -11.16
C MET A 502 -42.05 0.93 -12.48
N PRO A 503 -42.46 1.59 -13.58
CA PRO A 503 -41.74 1.54 -14.84
C PRO A 503 -40.50 2.44 -14.83
N VAL A 504 -39.50 2.12 -15.65
CA VAL A 504 -38.36 3.00 -15.89
C VAL A 504 -38.81 4.27 -16.60
N LEU A 505 -38.68 5.45 -16.00
CA LEU A 505 -39.15 6.71 -16.59
C LEU A 505 -38.42 7.04 -17.91
N ALA A 506 -37.09 6.97 -17.87
CA ALA A 506 -36.21 7.29 -18.98
C ALA A 506 -34.91 6.49 -18.91
N MET A 507 -34.28 6.33 -20.07
CA MET A 507 -33.00 5.66 -20.23
C MET A 507 -31.99 6.60 -20.90
N ALA A 508 -30.77 6.63 -20.37
CA ALA A 508 -29.63 7.26 -21.04
C ALA A 508 -28.61 6.20 -21.49
N VAL A 509 -28.07 6.36 -22.68
CA VAL A 509 -27.09 5.46 -23.28
C VAL A 509 -25.85 6.23 -23.67
N ASP A 510 -24.67 5.73 -23.28
CA ASP A 510 -23.40 6.27 -23.76
C ASP A 510 -23.24 5.97 -25.24
N SER A 511 -23.04 7.03 -26.02
CA SER A 511 -22.85 6.96 -27.47
C SER A 511 -21.38 7.00 -27.88
N GLY A 512 -20.46 7.17 -26.91
CA GLY A 512 -19.01 7.04 -27.09
C GLY A 512 -18.58 5.57 -27.11
N GLY A 513 -17.58 5.25 -27.93
CA GLY A 513 -17.07 3.88 -28.03
C GLY A 513 -16.23 3.63 -29.29
N GLU A 514 -16.01 2.34 -29.60
CA GLU A 514 -15.31 1.89 -30.81
C GLU A 514 -16.00 2.36 -32.11
N ASP A 515 -15.26 2.37 -33.22
CA ASP A 515 -15.77 2.72 -34.55
C ASP A 515 -17.06 1.91 -34.86
N GLY A 516 -18.16 2.62 -35.13
CA GLY A 516 -19.49 2.06 -35.41
C GLY A 516 -20.51 2.14 -34.26
N VAL A 517 -20.08 2.27 -33.01
CA VAL A 517 -20.98 2.37 -31.83
C VAL A 517 -21.87 3.61 -31.90
N THR A 518 -21.29 4.77 -32.26
CA THR A 518 -22.02 6.03 -32.36
C THR A 518 -23.10 6.02 -33.46
N ASP A 519 -22.81 5.42 -34.62
CA ASP A 519 -23.78 5.30 -35.71
C ASP A 519 -24.96 4.38 -35.33
N ASN A 520 -24.66 3.27 -34.64
CA ASN A 520 -25.68 2.35 -34.16
C ASN A 520 -26.53 2.96 -33.05
N ALA A 521 -25.95 3.76 -32.16
CA ALA A 521 -26.69 4.54 -31.16
C ALA A 521 -27.70 5.50 -31.82
N TYR A 522 -27.28 6.20 -32.87
CA TYR A 522 -28.16 7.08 -33.64
C TYR A 522 -29.26 6.31 -34.38
N ALA A 523 -28.92 5.15 -34.98
CA ALA A 523 -29.89 4.28 -35.62
C ALA A 523 -30.94 3.77 -34.62
N PHE A 524 -30.51 3.37 -33.41
CA PHE A 524 -31.40 2.96 -32.33
C PHE A 524 -32.35 4.09 -31.91
N TRP A 525 -31.84 5.31 -31.71
CA TRP A 525 -32.70 6.45 -31.36
C TRP A 525 -33.73 6.75 -32.47
N ARG A 526 -33.34 6.69 -33.75
CA ARG A 526 -34.26 6.83 -34.89
C ARG A 526 -35.33 5.73 -34.92
N ARG A 527 -35.00 4.49 -34.52
CA ARG A 527 -35.99 3.40 -34.34
C ARG A 527 -36.96 3.71 -33.20
N CYS A 528 -36.45 4.17 -32.06
CA CYS A 528 -37.28 4.62 -30.94
C CYS A 528 -38.20 5.78 -31.32
N LYS A 529 -37.76 6.70 -32.19
CA LYS A 529 -38.58 7.80 -32.70
C LYS A 529 -39.74 7.29 -33.54
N ARG A 530 -39.50 6.34 -34.45
CA ARG A 530 -40.56 5.68 -35.25
C ARG A 530 -41.59 4.96 -34.38
N LYS A 531 -41.17 4.43 -33.22
CA LYS A 531 -42.04 3.76 -32.25
C LYS A 531 -42.68 4.70 -31.21
N GLY A 532 -42.47 6.02 -31.31
CA GLY A 532 -43.05 7.00 -30.39
C GLY A 532 -42.41 7.07 -29.00
N VAL A 533 -41.33 6.32 -28.73
CA VAL A 533 -40.69 6.24 -27.40
C VAL A 533 -39.40 7.06 -27.27
N ALA A 534 -38.98 7.77 -28.32
CA ALA A 534 -37.75 8.59 -28.32
C ALA A 534 -37.72 9.67 -27.23
N GLY A 535 -38.88 10.14 -26.76
CA GLY A 535 -38.95 11.10 -25.65
C GLY A 535 -38.39 10.54 -24.33
N ARG A 536 -38.26 9.22 -24.19
CA ARG A 536 -37.71 8.52 -23.01
C ARG A 536 -36.25 8.07 -23.19
N VAL A 537 -35.63 8.29 -24.35
CA VAL A 537 -34.27 7.81 -24.66
C VAL A 537 -33.33 8.99 -24.90
N TYR A 538 -32.22 9.01 -24.17
CA TYR A 538 -31.20 10.06 -24.21
C TYR A 538 -29.85 9.47 -24.62
N LEU A 539 -29.13 10.16 -25.50
CA LEU A 539 -27.78 9.77 -25.90
C LEU A 539 -26.77 10.72 -25.27
N PHE A 540 -25.85 10.18 -24.48
CA PHE A 540 -24.84 10.94 -23.75
C PHE A 540 -23.47 10.79 -24.38
N LYS A 541 -22.66 11.83 -24.24
CA LYS A 541 -21.24 11.85 -24.59
C LYS A 541 -20.49 12.82 -23.70
N GLY A 542 -19.31 12.45 -23.23
CA GLY A 542 -18.44 13.38 -22.51
C GLY A 542 -18.00 14.55 -23.40
N ASP A 543 -18.08 15.78 -22.88
CA ASP A 543 -17.58 16.96 -23.58
C ASP A 543 -16.08 17.11 -23.35
N SER A 544 -15.29 17.20 -24.42
CA SER A 544 -13.86 17.48 -24.35
C SER A 544 -13.58 18.97 -24.08
N THR A 545 -14.55 19.84 -24.32
CA THR A 545 -14.42 21.29 -24.16
C THR A 545 -15.10 21.74 -22.86
N ARG A 546 -14.40 22.51 -22.04
CA ARG A 546 -14.97 23.08 -20.81
C ARG A 546 -16.02 24.13 -21.16
N ARG A 547 -17.25 23.95 -20.68
CA ARG A 547 -18.37 24.90 -20.86
C ARG A 547 -18.94 25.30 -19.51
N GLU A 548 -19.63 26.44 -19.48
CA GLU A 548 -20.32 26.92 -18.27
C GLU A 548 -21.55 26.08 -17.91
N LYS A 549 -22.28 25.57 -18.92
CA LYS A 549 -23.45 24.72 -18.69
C LYS A 549 -23.04 23.27 -18.45
N LEU A 550 -23.57 22.70 -17.36
CA LEU A 550 -23.36 21.30 -16.94
C LEU A 550 -23.75 20.27 -18.01
N ILE A 551 -24.83 20.56 -18.75
CA ILE A 551 -25.33 19.71 -19.84
C ILE A 551 -25.63 20.60 -21.05
N THR A 552 -25.07 20.27 -22.21
CA THR A 552 -25.32 20.98 -23.46
C THR A 552 -25.96 20.06 -24.48
N LYS A 553 -27.17 20.39 -24.91
CA LYS A 553 -27.86 19.68 -26.00
C LYS A 553 -27.34 20.18 -27.34
N THR A 554 -26.86 19.26 -28.16
CA THR A 554 -26.40 19.54 -29.53
C THR A 554 -27.12 18.62 -30.52
N TYR A 555 -27.18 19.04 -31.77
CA TYR A 555 -27.68 18.23 -32.89
C TYR A 555 -26.51 18.08 -33.86
N PRO A 556 -25.73 16.98 -33.78
CA PRO A 556 -24.59 16.80 -34.65
C PRO A 556 -25.04 16.74 -36.11
N ASP A 557 -24.49 17.62 -36.93
CA ASP A 557 -24.69 17.61 -38.38
C ASP A 557 -23.32 17.52 -39.05
N ASN A 558 -23.08 16.40 -39.72
CA ASN A 558 -21.83 16.12 -40.43
C ASN A 558 -22.07 16.04 -41.95
N THR A 559 -23.20 16.55 -42.45
CA THR A 559 -23.55 16.46 -43.88
C THR A 559 -22.56 17.19 -44.80
N GLU A 560 -21.80 18.17 -44.30
CA GLU A 560 -20.83 18.97 -45.08
C GLU A 560 -19.35 18.65 -44.82
N ARG A 561 -19.02 17.68 -43.94
CA ARG A 561 -17.61 17.33 -43.61
C ARG A 561 -17.32 15.86 -43.88
N SER A 562 -16.80 15.58 -45.07
CA SER A 562 -16.41 14.24 -45.56
C SER A 562 -15.33 13.52 -44.72
N GLU A 563 -14.65 14.22 -43.81
CA GLU A 563 -13.59 13.68 -42.96
C GLU A 563 -14.10 12.96 -41.69
N ARG A 564 -15.37 13.14 -41.28
CA ARG A 564 -15.92 12.49 -40.09
C ARG A 564 -16.84 11.33 -40.45
N ARG A 565 -16.54 10.15 -39.91
CA ARG A 565 -17.10 8.85 -40.32
C ARG A 565 -18.58 8.60 -39.94
N ALA A 566 -19.13 9.31 -38.96
CA ALA A 566 -20.51 9.09 -38.49
C ALA A 566 -21.55 9.91 -39.27
N LYS A 567 -22.58 9.24 -39.83
CA LYS A 567 -23.66 9.84 -40.64
C LYS A 567 -24.73 10.52 -39.75
N ALA A 568 -24.39 11.70 -39.23
CA ALA A 568 -25.29 12.54 -38.46
C ALA A 568 -25.92 13.63 -39.36
N ARG A 569 -27.26 13.68 -39.44
CA ARG A 569 -28.02 14.61 -40.31
C ARG A 569 -28.75 15.69 -39.49
N GLY A 570 -28.17 16.15 -38.37
CA GLY A 570 -28.79 17.15 -37.49
C GLY A 570 -30.09 16.69 -36.82
N ASP A 571 -30.43 15.41 -36.89
CA ASP A 571 -31.76 14.89 -36.55
C ASP A 571 -31.84 14.18 -35.19
N VAL A 572 -30.69 13.80 -34.64
CA VAL A 572 -30.56 13.06 -33.37
C VAL A 572 -30.01 13.99 -32.28
N PRO A 573 -30.71 14.17 -31.14
CA PRO A 573 -30.22 14.97 -30.04
C PRO A 573 -29.10 14.24 -29.28
N LEU A 574 -27.94 14.88 -29.18
CA LEU A 574 -26.79 14.42 -28.40
C LEU A 574 -26.56 15.36 -27.22
N TYR A 575 -26.49 14.82 -26.01
CA TYR A 575 -26.23 15.61 -24.81
C TYR A 575 -24.76 15.47 -24.40
N LEU A 576 -24.06 16.60 -24.45
CA LEU A 576 -22.67 16.72 -24.02
C LEU A 576 -22.63 17.02 -22.52
N LEU A 577 -21.96 16.15 -21.77
CA LEU A 577 -21.88 16.23 -20.31
C LEU A 577 -20.51 16.77 -19.88
N GLN A 578 -20.53 17.73 -18.94
CA GLN A 578 -19.33 18.14 -18.21
C GLN A 578 -19.03 17.09 -17.12
N THR A 579 -18.35 16.01 -17.50
CA THR A 579 -18.13 14.83 -16.65
C THR A 579 -17.44 15.15 -15.33
N ASN A 580 -16.44 16.05 -15.33
CA ASN A 580 -15.76 16.45 -14.10
C ASN A 580 -16.72 17.07 -13.06
N ALA A 581 -17.59 18.00 -13.49
CA ALA A 581 -18.53 18.67 -12.59
C ALA A 581 -19.63 17.73 -12.07
N LEU A 582 -20.05 16.75 -12.88
CA LEU A 582 -20.98 15.71 -12.43
C LEU A 582 -20.31 14.76 -11.42
N LYS A 583 -19.05 14.37 -11.66
CA LYS A 583 -18.27 13.54 -10.74
C LYS A 583 -18.04 14.25 -9.41
N ASP A 584 -17.74 15.55 -9.43
CA ASP A 584 -17.61 16.35 -8.21
C ASP A 584 -18.92 16.33 -7.38
N ARG A 585 -20.09 16.45 -8.03
CA ARG A 585 -21.40 16.37 -7.34
C ARG A 585 -21.70 14.98 -6.77
N VAL A 586 -21.33 13.92 -7.49
CA VAL A 586 -21.50 12.55 -7.01
C VAL A 586 -20.55 12.27 -5.85
N ALA A 587 -19.28 12.69 -5.93
CA ALA A 587 -18.31 12.56 -4.85
C ALA A 587 -18.80 13.25 -3.57
N ALA A 588 -19.29 14.49 -3.66
CA ALA A 588 -19.87 15.20 -2.52
C ALA A 588 -21.11 14.50 -1.92
N ALA A 589 -21.87 13.75 -2.73
CA ALA A 589 -22.98 12.94 -2.24
C ALA A 589 -22.51 11.66 -1.54
N LEU A 590 -21.40 11.07 -1.99
CA LEU A 590 -20.79 9.90 -1.36
C LEU A 590 -20.20 10.22 0.02
N GLU A 591 -19.73 11.44 0.23
CA GLU A 591 -19.20 11.90 1.53
C GLU A 591 -20.27 12.06 2.62
N ARG A 592 -21.57 12.09 2.27
CA ARG A 592 -22.63 12.23 3.27
C ARG A 592 -22.79 10.94 4.07
N GLU A 593 -22.75 11.05 5.40
CA GLU A 593 -22.88 9.93 6.32
C GLU A 593 -24.34 9.63 6.72
N GLU A 594 -25.18 10.66 6.80
CA GLU A 594 -26.57 10.54 7.26
C GLU A 594 -27.58 10.53 6.09
N PRO A 595 -28.63 9.68 6.16
CA PRO A 595 -29.74 9.68 5.20
C PRO A 595 -30.41 11.05 5.04
N GLY A 596 -30.91 11.35 3.83
CA GLY A 596 -31.57 12.61 3.52
C GLY A 596 -31.19 13.21 2.16
N ALA A 597 -31.27 14.55 2.05
CA ALA A 597 -31.11 15.24 0.78
C ALA A 597 -29.75 14.93 0.09
N ASN A 598 -29.81 14.41 -1.13
CA ASN A 598 -28.66 13.94 -1.92
C ASN A 598 -27.89 12.74 -1.36
N TYR A 599 -28.40 12.04 -0.35
CA TYR A 599 -27.79 10.80 0.13
C TYR A 599 -27.96 9.66 -0.91
N ILE A 600 -27.02 8.71 -0.91
CA ILE A 600 -27.03 7.55 -1.81
C ILE A 600 -27.10 6.29 -0.95
N HIS A 601 -28.16 5.52 -1.14
CA HIS A 601 -28.38 4.23 -0.52
C HIS A 601 -27.80 3.11 -1.38
N PHE A 602 -26.97 2.28 -0.74
CA PHE A 602 -26.37 1.10 -1.36
C PHE A 602 -26.99 -0.16 -0.77
N PRO A 603 -27.47 -1.09 -1.59
CA PRO A 603 -27.94 -2.38 -1.10
C PRO A 603 -26.79 -3.36 -0.82
N ASP A 604 -27.00 -4.25 0.15
CA ASP A 604 -26.05 -5.27 0.62
C ASP A 604 -25.65 -6.34 -0.42
N TRP A 605 -26.49 -6.59 -1.42
CA TRP A 605 -26.20 -7.51 -2.52
C TRP A 605 -25.15 -6.98 -3.51
N LEU A 606 -24.72 -5.71 -3.38
CA LEU A 606 -23.58 -5.18 -4.12
C LEU A 606 -22.27 -5.67 -3.51
N GLY A 607 -21.48 -6.40 -4.30
CA GLY A 607 -20.17 -6.87 -3.85
C GLY A 607 -19.08 -5.78 -3.90
N PRO A 608 -17.88 -6.08 -3.37
CA PRO A 608 -16.74 -5.15 -3.34
C PRO A 608 -16.41 -4.54 -4.71
N TRP A 609 -16.59 -5.30 -5.79
CA TRP A 609 -16.35 -4.86 -7.17
C TRP A 609 -17.10 -3.58 -7.55
N PHE A 610 -18.30 -3.33 -7.00
CA PHE A 610 -19.09 -2.14 -7.32
C PHE A 610 -18.47 -0.89 -6.68
N TYR A 611 -18.09 -0.99 -5.41
CA TYR A 611 -17.44 0.10 -4.68
C TYR A 611 -16.07 0.40 -5.26
N GLU A 612 -15.34 -0.64 -5.69
CA GLU A 612 -14.08 -0.49 -6.42
C GLU A 612 -14.25 0.29 -7.73
N GLU A 613 -15.30 0.01 -8.52
CA GLU A 613 -15.63 0.76 -9.74
C GLU A 613 -16.06 2.21 -9.41
N LEU A 614 -16.77 2.41 -8.31
CA LEU A 614 -17.30 3.71 -7.90
C LEU A 614 -16.21 4.68 -7.45
N THR A 615 -15.18 4.18 -6.77
CA THR A 615 -14.06 4.98 -6.25
C THR A 615 -12.79 4.82 -7.09
N TYR A 616 -12.88 4.28 -8.31
CA TYR A 616 -11.71 3.98 -9.14
C TYR A 616 -11.01 5.23 -9.69
N GLU A 617 -11.81 6.21 -10.12
CA GLU A 617 -11.25 7.47 -10.60
C GLU A 617 -10.97 8.42 -9.45
N GLU A 618 -9.89 9.18 -9.60
CA GLU A 618 -9.42 10.11 -8.58
C GLU A 618 -9.35 11.53 -9.11
N ARG A 619 -9.60 12.48 -8.21
CA ARG A 619 -9.54 13.91 -8.47
C ARG A 619 -8.08 14.37 -8.45
N SER A 620 -7.47 14.63 -9.61
CA SER A 620 -6.09 15.12 -9.67
C SER A 620 -5.98 16.62 -9.37
N ALA A 621 -4.80 17.03 -8.89
CA ALA A 621 -4.49 18.40 -8.47
C ALA A 621 -4.66 19.47 -9.56
N ASP A 622 -4.67 19.07 -10.83
CA ASP A 622 -4.93 19.93 -11.99
C ASP A 622 -6.44 20.20 -12.23
N GLY A 623 -7.32 19.74 -11.34
CA GLY A 623 -8.74 19.97 -11.51
C GLY A 623 -9.39 19.03 -12.54
N LYS A 624 -8.82 17.86 -12.83
CA LYS A 624 -9.48 16.80 -13.64
C LYS A 624 -9.67 15.48 -12.87
N TRP A 625 -10.65 14.67 -13.26
CA TRP A 625 -10.75 13.27 -12.83
C TRP A 625 -9.88 12.39 -13.73
N LYS A 626 -9.09 11.49 -13.14
CA LYS A 626 -8.17 10.59 -13.86
C LYS A 626 -8.25 9.17 -13.33
N LYS A 627 -8.03 8.22 -14.22
CA LYS A 627 -7.85 6.81 -13.89
C LYS A 627 -6.39 6.57 -13.48
N PRO A 628 -6.12 6.05 -12.27
CA PRO A 628 -4.75 5.76 -11.82
C PRO A 628 -4.12 4.54 -12.55
N GLY A 629 -4.94 3.72 -13.23
CA GLY A 629 -4.47 2.56 -13.99
C GLY A 629 -5.51 2.03 -15.00
N ARG A 630 -5.53 0.71 -15.21
CA ARG A 630 -6.42 0.00 -16.17
C ARG A 630 -7.64 -0.69 -15.55
N GLY A 631 -8.08 -0.24 -14.37
CA GLY A 631 -9.26 -0.75 -13.70
C GLY A 631 -10.57 -0.22 -14.29
N ASN A 632 -11.65 -0.89 -13.89
CA ASN A 632 -13.02 -0.59 -14.24
C ASN A 632 -13.53 0.63 -13.45
N ASN A 633 -14.41 1.44 -14.04
CA ASN A 633 -14.96 2.67 -13.44
C ASN A 633 -16.46 2.87 -13.76
N GLU A 634 -17.10 1.84 -14.30
CA GLU A 634 -18.43 1.95 -14.90
C GLU A 634 -19.48 2.43 -13.89
N ALA A 635 -19.38 2.04 -12.62
CA ALA A 635 -20.31 2.47 -11.56
C ALA A 635 -20.35 4.00 -11.38
N LEU A 636 -19.19 4.68 -11.37
CA LEU A 636 -19.12 6.13 -11.21
C LEU A 636 -19.70 6.86 -12.42
N ASP A 637 -19.34 6.42 -13.63
CA ASP A 637 -19.83 7.02 -14.88
C ASP A 637 -21.35 6.86 -15.02
N LEU A 638 -21.87 5.65 -14.73
CA LEU A 638 -23.31 5.36 -14.76
C LEU A 638 -24.09 6.17 -13.71
N MET A 639 -23.52 6.42 -12.52
CA MET A 639 -24.10 7.33 -11.53
C MET A 639 -24.13 8.78 -12.02
N CYS A 640 -23.06 9.25 -12.65
CA CYS A 640 -23.02 10.59 -13.24
C CYS A 640 -24.07 10.76 -14.34
N TYR A 641 -24.24 9.74 -15.18
CA TYR A 641 -25.26 9.71 -16.22
C TYR A 641 -26.67 9.71 -15.61
N ALA A 642 -26.91 8.96 -14.54
CA ALA A 642 -28.23 8.92 -13.90
C ALA A 642 -28.59 10.30 -13.34
N HIS A 643 -27.62 10.98 -12.72
CA HIS A 643 -27.79 12.32 -12.21
C HIS A 643 -28.03 13.36 -13.32
N ALA A 644 -27.28 13.29 -14.42
CA ALA A 644 -27.52 14.14 -15.59
C ALA A 644 -28.92 13.94 -16.19
N LEU A 645 -29.39 12.69 -16.28
CA LEU A 645 -30.71 12.37 -16.79
C LEU A 645 -31.83 12.92 -15.88
N ALA A 646 -31.66 12.83 -14.56
CA ALA A 646 -32.60 13.43 -13.61
C ALA A 646 -32.65 14.96 -13.77
N ILE A 647 -31.50 15.64 -13.91
CA ILE A 647 -31.44 17.10 -14.15
C ILE A 647 -32.17 17.47 -15.44
N LEU A 648 -31.97 16.72 -16.53
CA LEU A 648 -32.66 16.95 -17.80
C LEU A 648 -34.18 16.79 -17.71
N ARG A 649 -34.67 15.96 -16.79
CA ARG A 649 -36.09 15.81 -16.48
C ARG A 649 -36.65 16.91 -15.57
N GLY A 650 -35.82 17.88 -15.19
CA GLY A 650 -36.23 19.02 -14.37
C GLY A 650 -36.34 18.68 -12.89
N TYR A 651 -35.66 17.62 -12.44
CA TYR A 651 -35.68 17.16 -11.07
C TYR A 651 -35.44 18.27 -10.03
N GLU A 652 -34.43 19.13 -10.26
CA GLU A 652 -34.07 20.23 -9.35
C GLU A 652 -35.15 21.33 -9.23
N ARG A 653 -36.16 21.32 -10.12
CA ARG A 653 -37.24 22.32 -10.17
C ARG A 653 -38.58 21.77 -9.66
N ILE A 654 -38.61 20.54 -9.15
CA ILE A 654 -39.83 19.92 -8.65
C ILE A 654 -40.21 20.57 -7.31
N ASN A 655 -41.45 21.04 -7.21
CA ASN A 655 -42.06 21.31 -5.91
C ASN A 655 -42.58 19.99 -5.32
N TRP A 656 -41.93 19.50 -4.27
CA TRP A 656 -42.27 18.23 -3.61
C TRP A 656 -43.59 18.25 -2.82
N GLU A 657 -44.17 19.44 -2.57
CA GLU A 657 -45.53 19.57 -2.03
C GLU A 657 -46.59 19.25 -3.09
N LYS A 658 -46.26 19.45 -4.38
CA LYS A 658 -47.14 19.15 -5.53
C LYS A 658 -46.32 18.52 -6.66
N PRO A 659 -45.82 17.29 -6.49
CA PRO A 659 -44.95 16.67 -7.47
C PRO A 659 -45.71 16.40 -8.79
N PRO A 660 -45.01 16.43 -9.93
CA PRO A 660 -45.60 16.12 -11.23
C PRO A 660 -46.09 14.67 -11.25
N GLY A 661 -47.07 14.36 -12.10
CA GLY A 661 -47.75 13.05 -12.10
C GLY A 661 -46.82 11.83 -12.23
N TRP A 662 -45.67 11.97 -12.90
CA TRP A 662 -44.68 10.92 -13.06
C TRP A 662 -43.75 10.71 -11.84
N ALA A 663 -43.79 11.61 -10.86
CA ALA A 663 -43.06 11.54 -9.59
C ALA A 663 -43.99 11.43 -8.37
N ARG A 664 -45.31 11.25 -8.61
CA ARG A 664 -46.27 10.92 -7.56
C ARG A 664 -46.16 9.44 -7.25
N LEU A 665 -46.28 9.09 -5.98
CA LEU A 665 -46.48 7.69 -5.60
C LEU A 665 -47.84 7.24 -6.15
N PRO A 666 -48.00 5.97 -6.52
CA PRO A 666 -49.30 5.41 -6.84
C PRO A 666 -50.28 5.71 -5.69
N GLU A 667 -51.43 6.32 -6.00
CA GLU A 667 -52.51 6.48 -5.02
C GLU A 667 -53.00 5.08 -4.62
N LYS A 668 -53.13 4.82 -3.31
CA LYS A 668 -53.54 3.51 -2.76
C LYS A 668 -54.87 2.97 -3.32
N ASP A 669 -55.66 3.80 -4.00
CA ASP A 669 -56.99 3.46 -4.55
C ASP A 669 -57.13 3.63 -6.08
N ALA A 670 -56.03 3.82 -6.83
CA ALA A 670 -56.11 3.92 -8.29
C ALA A 670 -56.14 2.53 -8.96
N ALA A 671 -57.31 2.20 -9.53
CA ALA A 671 -57.69 0.98 -10.23
C ALA A 671 -56.56 0.10 -10.84
N LYS A 672 -56.57 -1.17 -10.45
CA LYS A 672 -55.83 -2.31 -11.02
C LYS A 672 -55.92 -2.32 -12.56
N THR A 673 -54.81 -2.01 -13.23
CA THR A 673 -54.62 -2.15 -14.68
C THR A 673 -53.11 -2.34 -14.86
N THR A 674 -52.50 -3.39 -15.42
CA THR A 674 -52.88 -4.48 -16.33
C THR A 674 -51.83 -5.60 -16.17
N GLN A 675 -52.18 -6.84 -16.51
CA GLN A 675 -51.40 -8.08 -16.33
C GLN A 675 -49.93 -8.02 -16.84
N PRO A 676 -49.00 -8.77 -16.21
CA PRO A 676 -47.66 -8.99 -16.76
C PRO A 676 -47.71 -9.90 -17.98
N VAL A 677 -46.85 -9.62 -18.97
CA VAL A 677 -46.48 -10.59 -20.01
C VAL A 677 -45.66 -11.69 -19.33
N GLU A 678 -46.11 -12.94 -19.44
CA GLU A 678 -45.42 -14.11 -18.88
C GLU A 678 -43.96 -14.19 -19.35
N VAL A 679 -43.04 -14.07 -18.39
CA VAL A 679 -41.65 -14.48 -18.56
C VAL A 679 -41.62 -16.00 -18.50
N ARG A 680 -41.36 -16.66 -19.63
CA ARG A 680 -41.05 -18.10 -19.68
C ARG A 680 -39.84 -18.37 -18.78
N GLN A 681 -40.09 -18.98 -17.63
CA GLN A 681 -39.05 -19.60 -16.81
C GLN A 681 -38.47 -20.78 -17.59
N GLN A 682 -37.16 -20.75 -17.86
CA GLN A 682 -36.42 -21.93 -18.28
C GLN A 682 -36.47 -22.93 -17.12
N GLY A 683 -37.10 -24.08 -17.37
CA GLY A 683 -37.33 -25.12 -16.39
C GLY A 683 -36.03 -25.61 -15.76
N GLN A 684 -35.97 -25.55 -14.43
CA GLN A 684 -35.05 -26.35 -13.63
C GLN A 684 -35.46 -27.82 -13.79
N HIS A 685 -34.58 -28.62 -14.41
CA HIS A 685 -34.72 -30.07 -14.41
C HIS A 685 -34.38 -30.61 -13.03
N GLU A 686 -35.39 -30.85 -12.20
CA GLU A 686 -35.27 -31.77 -11.07
C GLU A 686 -35.31 -33.21 -11.62
N GLY A 687 -34.13 -33.84 -11.68
CA GLY A 687 -33.97 -35.25 -12.01
C GLY A 687 -34.07 -36.10 -10.75
N GLY A 688 -35.21 -36.75 -10.54
CA GLY A 688 -35.41 -37.76 -9.51
C GLY A 688 -34.58 -39.03 -9.75
N GLU A 689 -34.04 -39.59 -8.68
CA GLU A 689 -33.39 -40.90 -8.65
C GLU A 689 -34.40 -42.02 -8.96
N LYS A 690 -34.05 -42.91 -9.91
CA LYS A 690 -34.07 -44.38 -9.71
C LYS A 690 -33.39 -45.16 -10.85
N ALA A 691 -32.23 -45.72 -10.48
CA ALA A 691 -31.59 -47.00 -10.83
C ALA A 691 -31.76 -47.64 -12.23
N VAL A 692 -30.64 -47.82 -12.95
CA VAL A 692 -30.38 -48.97 -13.84
C VAL A 692 -28.92 -49.44 -13.73
N LYS A 693 -28.75 -50.75 -13.80
CA LYS A 693 -27.60 -51.62 -13.46
C LYS A 693 -26.31 -51.40 -14.28
N ALA A 694 -25.19 -51.70 -13.62
CA ALA A 694 -23.83 -51.75 -14.15
C ALA A 694 -23.56 -52.88 -15.17
N ARG A 695 -22.67 -52.62 -16.14
CA ARG A 695 -21.80 -53.67 -16.71
C ARG A 695 -20.44 -53.10 -17.17
N LYS A 696 -19.38 -53.74 -16.66
CA LYS A 696 -17.94 -53.49 -16.82
C LYS A 696 -17.47 -53.37 -18.28
N LYS A 697 -16.47 -52.52 -18.54
CA LYS A 697 -15.50 -52.73 -19.64
C LYS A 697 -14.06 -52.62 -19.14
N LYS A 698 -13.25 -53.52 -19.70
CA LYS A 698 -11.87 -53.89 -19.36
C LYS A 698 -10.85 -52.82 -19.74
N ILE A 699 -9.80 -52.74 -18.92
CA ILE A 699 -8.50 -52.13 -19.20
C ILE A 699 -7.65 -53.13 -19.99
N LEU A 700 -6.93 -52.69 -21.02
CA LEU A 700 -5.60 -53.21 -21.43
C LEU A 700 -4.76 -52.08 -22.06
N PRO A 701 -3.41 -52.12 -21.94
CA PRO A 701 -2.53 -50.97 -22.14
C PRO A 701 -1.75 -51.04 -23.47
N ALA A 702 -1.17 -49.92 -23.91
CA ALA A 702 -0.25 -49.88 -25.05
C ALA A 702 1.06 -49.18 -24.66
N TRP A 703 2.16 -49.94 -24.77
CA TRP A 703 3.54 -49.47 -24.86
C TRP A 703 4.04 -49.72 -26.28
N GLY A 704 4.95 -48.85 -26.75
CA GLY A 704 5.73 -48.94 -27.99
C GLY A 704 5.10 -48.16 -29.14
N GLY A 705 5.75 -47.23 -29.84
CA GLY A 705 7.14 -46.82 -29.93
C GLY A 705 7.42 -46.43 -31.39
N GLY A 706 8.00 -45.25 -31.64
CA GLY A 706 8.72 -44.98 -32.90
C GLY A 706 8.30 -43.78 -33.76
N SER A 707 9.19 -42.79 -33.77
CA SER A 707 9.66 -41.96 -34.91
C SER A 707 8.95 -40.66 -35.35
N GLY A 708 9.79 -39.62 -35.55
CA GLY A 708 9.59 -38.39 -36.33
C GLY A 708 8.99 -37.23 -35.54
N GLY A 709 9.65 -36.12 -35.19
CA GLY A 709 10.66 -35.35 -35.92
C GLY A 709 10.00 -34.12 -36.55
N GLY A 710 10.29 -32.90 -36.07
CA GLY A 710 9.94 -31.66 -36.78
C GLY A 710 9.58 -30.48 -35.88
N TRP A 711 10.44 -29.46 -35.91
CA TRP A 711 10.26 -28.13 -35.32
C TRP A 711 9.23 -27.29 -36.10
N LEU A 712 8.44 -26.49 -35.39
CA LEU A 712 8.16 -25.07 -35.65
C LEU A 712 7.45 -24.43 -34.45
#